data_AF-A0A7J5EZ22-F1
#
_entry.id   AF-A0A7J5EZ22-F1
#
_cell.length_a   1.000
_cell.length_b   1.000
_cell.length_c   1.000
_cell.angle_alpha   90.00
_cell.angle_beta   90.00
_cell.angle_gamma   90.00
#
_symmetry.space_group_name_H-M   'P 1'
#
loop_
_entity.id
_entity.type
_entity.pdbx_description
1 polymer ?
#
loop_
_entity_poly.entity_id
_entity_poly.type
_entity_poly.pdbx_seq_one_letter_code
_entity_poly.pdbx_strand_id
1 'polypeptide(L)'
;MTLGGNGAGTVVSNPTGIMAPGVTSAAFPHGSTVTLTAAANPTTSSFTGWAGACASFGTSPECSVTMDQARSATATFTLRTYTLTLTKTGEGVGTVTSDVVGINCGTSCTTQDATFNHGQTVVLGHSAGADSQFVAWGGACSGAACSLTMTQNRTVTADFKRADKTLTVTVNGTGTVTSMDGGIDAPGDSMQAYPHGTTVTLTAAWNAASHTFVWGGACSGSLAMCTVTMDQARTVTATFTIRRFTLTVNKSGAGVGTVTSDVTGINCGTACSTQSAMYDHGQTVVLGHLAGADSEFVAWGGACSGASCSVTMTQDRTVSASFKRTDKTLTVNVTGSGTVTSMDGGINAPSDPSQTYAHGTMVTLMAAWNATSHDFVWGGACSGSLATCSVTMDQARSVTATFTLKTWTLTVTRAGVGSGTVTSTTPAGAINCGTDCTETVNHGTMVTLTAAPTGGDIFYGWSGGGCSGTSSCTTTITAATEVTATFDNCVRSTQSCTAGNFLQCDATGDFVSHVVPNGGTGGTSTTITYDGTYICPLGCHGTEPRCGDVEASNGLNEALDDDDTSPDGIDIPQDFGPRTIKSINTSNFDEANGLTVVTLDNNTPYSLPARVVPQTDAPEILVIEARSFTVPAGTTITVTGTRALAIVAHFDIYIGGTLDLSGPAGSMLGGGPGHVTTAGCVGSYASLASGGGGFYAIGGASSTGAAGGSNASIPMSLFLTPLVGGCRGGSGGLVSGGPSGGAVQLVSRTEVVLGGTALINVSGAGGLATCNTAGCTSFRATGGGAGGGVSIESPLITIDPGAVIGGRGGNGAASNSGTVGQPGAAGTTTGSSNAPASTCSGCGTGGVGGTESPPNGSAGSGTAPAIAGGGGGVGRCVTRDRFGSYVPPPGTMKIAFQGYQLPAAR
;
A
#
# COMPACT_ATOMS: atom_id res chain seq x y z
N MET A 1 37.71 -141.18 1.53
CA MET A 1 36.45 -140.41 1.53
C MET A 1 36.75 -139.01 2.02
N THR A 2 36.42 -138.00 1.24
CA THR A 2 36.67 -136.59 1.60
C THR A 2 35.35 -135.82 1.62
N LEU A 3 35.15 -134.92 2.60
CA LEU A 3 34.04 -133.98 2.55
C LEU A 3 34.54 -132.67 1.95
N GLY A 4 33.81 -132.16 0.95
CA GLY A 4 34.13 -130.93 0.24
C GLY A 4 33.03 -129.88 0.34
N GLY A 5 33.34 -128.66 -0.08
CA GLY A 5 32.43 -127.51 0.00
C GLY A 5 32.49 -126.79 1.36
N ASN A 6 31.54 -125.87 1.58
CA ASN A 6 31.45 -125.02 2.78
C ASN A 6 30.31 -125.41 3.73
N GLY A 7 29.48 -126.39 3.35
CA GLY A 7 28.37 -126.89 4.16
C GLY A 7 28.78 -128.04 5.07
N ALA A 8 27.92 -128.34 6.05
CA ALA A 8 28.06 -129.48 6.94
C ALA A 8 27.25 -130.68 6.45
N GLY A 9 27.81 -131.87 6.57
CA GLY A 9 27.14 -133.14 6.28
C GLY A 9 27.97 -134.33 6.74
N THR A 10 27.40 -135.52 6.64
CA THR A 10 28.05 -136.79 6.99
C THR A 10 27.96 -137.77 5.83
N VAL A 11 28.88 -138.73 5.78
CA VAL A 11 28.84 -139.84 4.81
C VAL A 11 29.13 -141.15 5.50
N VAL A 12 28.22 -142.10 5.36
CA VAL A 12 28.32 -143.45 5.92
C VAL A 12 28.43 -144.49 4.81
N SER A 13 29.11 -145.61 5.06
CA SER A 13 29.16 -146.74 4.12
C SER A 13 28.34 -147.95 4.57
N ASN A 14 27.86 -148.72 3.59
CA ASN A 14 27.38 -150.09 3.75
C ASN A 14 28.08 -151.01 2.73
N PRO A 15 28.86 -152.04 3.13
CA PRO A 15 29.20 -152.43 4.50
C PRO A 15 29.86 -151.32 5.32
N THR A 16 29.76 -151.39 6.64
CA THR A 16 30.25 -150.35 7.54
C THR A 16 31.77 -150.24 7.50
N GLY A 17 32.28 -149.00 7.44
CA GLY A 17 33.72 -148.73 7.38
C GLY A 17 34.04 -147.23 7.26
N ILE A 18 33.26 -146.50 6.46
CA ILE A 18 33.34 -145.03 6.37
C ILE A 18 32.25 -144.41 7.25
N MET A 19 32.62 -143.36 8.00
CA MET A 19 31.73 -142.50 8.79
C MET A 19 32.32 -141.08 8.81
N ALA A 20 32.40 -140.44 7.64
CA ALA A 20 33.00 -139.12 7.50
C ALA A 20 32.07 -138.05 8.11
N PRO A 21 32.62 -137.00 8.78
CA PRO A 21 34.03 -136.62 8.82
C PRO A 21 34.93 -137.42 9.79
N GLY A 22 34.39 -138.25 10.68
CA GLY A 22 35.17 -138.94 11.72
C GLY A 22 36.08 -140.07 11.19
N VAL A 23 35.55 -140.97 10.37
CA VAL A 23 36.30 -142.08 9.75
C VAL A 23 36.25 -141.94 8.23
N THR A 24 37.38 -141.59 7.63
CA THR A 24 37.49 -141.17 6.22
C THR A 24 38.13 -142.20 5.30
N SER A 25 38.69 -143.29 5.82
CA SER A 25 39.29 -144.39 5.05
C SER A 25 39.03 -145.74 5.72
N ALA A 26 38.70 -146.76 4.93
CA ALA A 26 38.54 -148.13 5.39
C ALA A 26 38.95 -149.10 4.28
N ALA A 27 39.35 -150.31 4.67
CA ALA A 27 39.61 -151.42 3.76
C ALA A 27 38.33 -152.25 3.57
N PHE A 28 38.04 -152.61 2.32
CA PHE A 28 36.90 -153.45 1.95
C PHE A 28 37.40 -154.65 1.13
N PRO A 29 36.76 -155.83 1.19
CA PRO A 29 37.16 -156.99 0.41
C PRO A 29 37.14 -156.70 -1.10
N HIS A 30 38.14 -157.21 -1.82
CA HIS A 30 38.23 -157.05 -3.27
C HIS A 30 36.98 -157.59 -3.98
N GLY A 31 36.42 -156.81 -4.89
CA GLY A 31 35.19 -157.12 -5.63
C GLY A 31 33.89 -156.86 -4.87
N SER A 32 33.93 -156.41 -3.61
CA SER A 32 32.71 -156.00 -2.88
C SER A 32 32.18 -154.65 -3.39
N THR A 33 30.86 -154.48 -3.36
CA THR A 33 30.21 -153.18 -3.63
C THR A 33 29.95 -152.46 -2.31
N VAL A 34 30.47 -151.25 -2.20
CA VAL A 34 30.29 -150.34 -1.06
C VAL A 34 29.33 -149.23 -1.47
N THR A 35 28.18 -149.16 -0.81
CA THR A 35 27.26 -148.02 -0.96
C THR A 35 27.64 -146.93 0.03
N LEU A 36 27.89 -145.71 -0.46
CA LEU A 36 28.11 -144.50 0.31
C LEU A 36 26.83 -143.66 0.30
N THR A 37 26.32 -143.32 1.47
CA THR A 37 25.14 -142.46 1.64
C THR A 37 25.56 -141.13 2.28
N ALA A 38 25.30 -140.03 1.57
CA ALA A 38 25.55 -138.66 2.02
C ALA A 38 24.30 -138.01 2.62
N ALA A 39 24.43 -137.47 3.82
CA ALA A 39 23.37 -136.72 4.51
C ALA A 39 23.85 -135.29 4.82
N ALA A 40 23.22 -134.29 4.21
CA ALA A 40 23.49 -132.89 4.53
C ALA A 40 22.86 -132.51 5.88
N ASN A 41 23.45 -131.53 6.57
CA ASN A 41 22.82 -130.96 7.76
C ASN A 41 21.44 -130.35 7.38
N PRO A 42 20.32 -130.83 7.95
CA PRO A 42 18.98 -130.52 7.46
C PRO A 42 18.52 -129.08 7.70
N THR A 43 19.21 -128.31 8.54
CA THR A 43 18.95 -126.88 8.73
C THR A 43 19.88 -126.01 7.90
N THR A 44 21.19 -126.26 7.93
CA THR A 44 22.19 -125.33 7.39
C THR A 44 22.63 -125.58 5.95
N SER A 45 22.51 -126.80 5.43
CA SER A 45 23.27 -127.23 4.25
C SER A 45 22.46 -128.07 3.24
N SER A 46 22.97 -128.19 2.03
CA SER A 46 22.48 -129.06 0.96
C SER A 46 23.60 -129.96 0.44
N PHE A 47 23.25 -131.19 0.06
CA PHE A 47 24.16 -132.05 -0.70
C PHE A 47 24.13 -131.64 -2.17
N THR A 48 25.30 -131.43 -2.77
CA THR A 48 25.43 -130.91 -4.14
C THR A 48 26.04 -131.90 -5.12
N GLY A 49 26.55 -133.03 -4.61
CA GLY A 49 26.95 -134.15 -5.44
C GLY A 49 28.30 -134.74 -5.09
N TRP A 50 28.69 -135.71 -5.91
CA TRP A 50 29.88 -136.52 -5.74
C TRP A 50 30.99 -136.19 -6.74
N ALA A 51 32.23 -136.46 -6.33
CA ALA A 51 33.39 -136.49 -7.22
C ALA A 51 34.26 -137.73 -6.97
N GLY A 52 35.23 -137.99 -7.86
CA GLY A 52 36.05 -139.20 -7.84
C GLY A 52 35.27 -140.43 -8.31
N ALA A 53 35.47 -141.57 -7.64
CA ALA A 53 34.82 -142.85 -7.96
C ALA A 53 33.28 -142.84 -7.87
N CYS A 54 32.69 -141.77 -7.29
CA CYS A 54 31.25 -141.55 -7.21
C CYS A 54 30.71 -140.50 -8.21
N ALA A 55 31.55 -139.88 -9.06
CA ALA A 55 31.13 -138.75 -9.90
C ALA A 55 29.93 -139.05 -10.81
N SER A 56 29.79 -140.30 -11.29
CA SER A 56 28.67 -140.74 -12.13
C SER A 56 27.30 -140.74 -11.44
N PHE A 57 27.26 -140.66 -10.11
CA PHE A 57 26.01 -140.60 -9.33
C PHE A 57 25.48 -139.16 -9.17
N GLY A 58 26.24 -138.16 -9.62
CA GLY A 58 25.81 -136.76 -9.66
C GLY A 58 25.32 -136.26 -8.29
N THR A 59 24.06 -135.83 -8.23
CA THR A 59 23.39 -135.31 -7.03
C THR A 59 22.64 -136.36 -6.21
N SER A 60 22.64 -137.64 -6.62
CA SER A 60 22.04 -138.72 -5.82
C SER A 60 22.72 -138.80 -4.45
N PRO A 61 21.99 -138.79 -3.32
CA PRO A 61 22.61 -138.93 -2.00
C PRO A 61 23.25 -140.30 -1.79
N GLU A 62 22.96 -141.29 -2.65
CA GLU A 62 23.58 -142.62 -2.61
C GLU A 62 24.46 -142.84 -3.85
N CYS A 63 25.66 -143.37 -3.59
CA CYS A 63 26.63 -143.81 -4.59
C CYS A 63 27.05 -145.25 -4.31
N SER A 64 27.07 -146.13 -5.31
CA SER A 64 27.59 -147.50 -5.17
C SER A 64 28.92 -147.68 -5.90
N VAL A 65 29.92 -148.21 -5.19
CA VAL A 65 31.31 -148.32 -5.66
C VAL A 65 31.80 -149.76 -5.49
N THR A 66 32.11 -150.44 -6.59
CA THR A 66 32.77 -151.76 -6.54
C THR A 66 34.27 -151.57 -6.27
N MET A 67 34.81 -152.29 -5.27
CA MET A 67 36.18 -152.17 -4.78
C MET A 67 37.12 -153.16 -5.47
N ASP A 68 37.44 -152.87 -6.73
CA ASP A 68 38.44 -153.56 -7.56
C ASP A 68 39.88 -153.02 -7.34
N GLN A 69 40.00 -151.75 -6.97
CA GLN A 69 41.25 -151.05 -6.67
C GLN A 69 41.05 -150.00 -5.55
N ALA A 70 42.12 -149.32 -5.16
CA ALA A 70 42.01 -148.18 -4.26
C ALA A 70 41.19 -147.05 -4.92
N ARG A 71 40.09 -146.65 -4.31
CA ARG A 71 39.14 -145.65 -4.84
C ARG A 71 38.94 -144.50 -3.87
N SER A 72 38.92 -143.28 -4.40
CA SER A 72 38.62 -142.05 -3.66
C SER A 72 37.28 -141.47 -4.12
N ALA A 73 36.44 -141.08 -3.17
CA ALA A 73 35.22 -140.32 -3.42
C ALA A 73 35.20 -139.06 -2.54
N THR A 74 34.62 -138.00 -3.07
CA THR A 74 34.38 -136.74 -2.36
C THR A 74 32.88 -136.43 -2.40
N ALA A 75 32.30 -136.09 -1.25
CA ALA A 75 30.92 -135.64 -1.13
C ALA A 75 30.93 -134.14 -0.86
N THR A 76 30.23 -133.36 -1.69
CA THR A 76 30.25 -131.91 -1.60
C THR A 76 28.97 -131.40 -0.95
N PHE A 77 29.11 -130.72 0.18
CA PHE A 77 28.03 -130.04 0.88
C PHE A 77 28.21 -128.53 0.76
N THR A 78 27.14 -127.80 0.44
CA THR A 78 27.14 -126.34 0.42
C THR A 78 26.19 -125.80 1.49
N LEU A 79 26.50 -124.65 2.06
CA LEU A 79 25.52 -123.93 2.88
C LEU A 79 24.29 -123.59 2.03
N ARG A 80 23.10 -123.66 2.64
CA ARG A 80 21.89 -123.08 2.04
C ARG A 80 22.07 -121.58 1.89
N THR A 81 21.54 -121.01 0.83
CA THR A 81 21.50 -119.57 0.63
C THR A 81 20.09 -119.04 0.84
N TYR A 82 19.99 -117.82 1.37
CA TYR A 82 18.74 -117.11 1.55
C TYR A 82 18.82 -115.73 0.90
N THR A 83 17.71 -115.29 0.31
CA THR A 83 17.63 -113.98 -0.34
C THR A 83 17.28 -112.90 0.69
N LEU A 84 18.10 -111.85 0.70
CA LEU A 84 17.76 -110.56 1.30
C LEU A 84 17.29 -109.62 0.18
N THR A 85 16.02 -109.24 0.23
CA THR A 85 15.43 -108.22 -0.65
C THR A 85 15.48 -106.87 0.03
N LEU A 86 16.26 -105.94 -0.53
CA LEU A 86 16.24 -104.53 -0.16
C LEU A 86 15.26 -103.77 -1.06
N THR A 87 14.42 -102.94 -0.45
CA THR A 87 13.62 -101.92 -1.15
C THR A 87 13.91 -100.55 -0.57
N LYS A 88 14.08 -99.53 -1.41
CA LYS A 88 14.07 -98.12 -0.98
C LYS A 88 12.70 -97.51 -1.20
N THR A 89 12.28 -96.67 -0.26
CA THR A 89 10.99 -95.96 -0.28
C THR A 89 11.18 -94.48 -0.02
N GLY A 90 10.13 -93.69 -0.30
CA GLY A 90 10.11 -92.24 -0.14
C GLY A 90 10.66 -91.47 -1.35
N GLU A 91 10.62 -90.14 -1.28
CA GLU A 91 11.02 -89.22 -2.37
C GLU A 91 12.49 -88.75 -2.28
N GLY A 92 13.18 -89.12 -1.20
CA GLY A 92 14.60 -88.86 -1.01
C GLY A 92 15.47 -89.84 -1.80
N VAL A 93 16.68 -89.42 -2.14
CA VAL A 93 17.71 -90.29 -2.75
C VAL A 93 18.76 -90.68 -1.73
N GLY A 94 19.34 -91.86 -1.90
CA GLY A 94 20.40 -92.36 -1.02
C GLY A 94 21.00 -93.67 -1.52
N THR A 95 22.10 -94.08 -0.90
CA THR A 95 22.76 -95.37 -1.15
C THR A 95 22.57 -96.31 0.05
N VAL A 96 22.52 -97.61 -0.22
CA VAL A 96 22.54 -98.66 0.81
C VAL A 96 23.52 -99.74 0.39
N THR A 97 24.42 -100.11 1.30
CA THR A 97 25.51 -101.07 1.06
C THR A 97 25.58 -102.07 2.20
N SER A 98 25.80 -103.35 1.92
CA SER A 98 26.16 -104.33 2.94
C SER A 98 27.66 -104.34 3.23
N ASP A 99 28.01 -104.66 4.47
CA ASP A 99 29.39 -104.92 4.93
C ASP A 99 30.05 -106.11 4.22
N VAL A 100 29.27 -107.16 3.93
CA VAL A 100 29.69 -108.28 3.07
C VAL A 100 29.21 -108.04 1.64
N VAL A 101 29.97 -108.52 0.65
CA VAL A 101 29.61 -108.43 -0.78
C VAL A 101 28.22 -109.02 -1.03
N GLY A 102 27.31 -108.19 -1.56
CA GLY A 102 25.94 -108.57 -1.89
C GLY A 102 25.09 -107.37 -2.29
N ILE A 103 24.70 -106.55 -1.32
CA ILE A 103 23.89 -105.33 -1.53
C ILE A 103 24.82 -104.13 -1.79
N ASN A 104 24.62 -103.44 -2.92
CA ASN A 104 25.29 -102.18 -3.27
C ASN A 104 24.33 -101.33 -4.12
N CYS A 105 23.26 -100.90 -3.47
CA CYS A 105 22.14 -100.24 -4.10
C CYS A 105 22.43 -98.73 -4.18
N GLY A 106 22.97 -98.29 -5.32
CA GLY A 106 23.28 -96.88 -5.63
C GLY A 106 22.04 -95.96 -5.70
N THR A 107 22.24 -94.68 -5.99
CA THR A 107 21.16 -93.65 -5.88
C THR A 107 19.96 -93.87 -6.79
N SER A 108 20.12 -94.53 -7.94
CA SER A 108 19.02 -94.89 -8.86
C SER A 108 18.36 -96.24 -8.58
N CYS A 109 18.93 -97.05 -7.67
CA CYS A 109 18.42 -98.38 -7.33
C CYS A 109 17.26 -98.26 -6.34
N THR A 110 16.08 -98.75 -6.76
CA THR A 110 14.84 -98.82 -5.97
C THR A 110 14.68 -100.16 -5.25
N THR A 111 15.07 -101.27 -5.88
CA THR A 111 15.12 -102.61 -5.26
C THR A 111 16.40 -103.35 -5.64
N GLN A 112 16.91 -104.16 -4.73
CA GLN A 112 18.01 -105.09 -4.99
C GLN A 112 17.88 -106.35 -4.14
N ASP A 113 17.95 -107.51 -4.80
CA ASP A 113 18.10 -108.81 -4.15
C ASP A 113 19.58 -109.21 -4.08
N ALA A 114 19.98 -109.83 -2.96
CA ALA A 114 21.26 -110.53 -2.84
C ALA A 114 21.11 -111.82 -2.02
N THR A 115 21.88 -112.86 -2.36
CA THR A 115 21.87 -114.16 -1.68
C THR A 115 23.04 -114.29 -0.73
N PHE A 116 22.76 -114.73 0.50
CA PHE A 116 23.74 -114.88 1.57
C PHE A 116 23.68 -116.30 2.16
N ASN A 117 24.80 -116.80 2.69
CA ASN A 117 24.86 -118.16 3.25
C ASN A 117 24.09 -118.27 4.59
N HIS A 118 23.59 -119.46 4.90
CA HIS A 118 22.88 -119.73 6.16
C HIS A 118 23.74 -119.34 7.36
N GLY A 119 23.20 -118.47 8.22
CA GLY A 119 23.87 -118.02 9.45
C GLY A 119 24.87 -116.88 9.25
N GLN A 120 25.03 -116.38 8.03
CA GLN A 120 25.82 -115.18 7.75
C GLN A 120 25.12 -113.95 8.30
N THR A 121 25.82 -113.16 9.10
CA THR A 121 25.36 -111.81 9.51
C THR A 121 25.67 -110.80 8.41
N VAL A 122 24.74 -109.90 8.17
CA VAL A 122 24.81 -108.82 7.18
C VAL A 122 24.44 -107.52 7.90
N VAL A 123 25.31 -106.52 7.81
CA VAL A 123 25.09 -105.16 8.33
C VAL A 123 24.86 -104.23 7.15
N LEU A 124 23.73 -103.53 7.12
CA LEU A 124 23.44 -102.53 6.09
C LEU A 124 23.80 -101.13 6.57
N GLY A 125 24.75 -100.51 5.87
CA GLY A 125 25.02 -99.08 5.95
C GLY A 125 24.13 -98.31 4.99
N HIS A 126 23.74 -97.09 5.36
CA HIS A 126 23.04 -96.16 4.49
C HIS A 126 23.80 -94.83 4.38
N SER A 127 23.61 -94.12 3.28
CA SER A 127 23.99 -92.71 3.16
C SER A 127 22.91 -91.96 2.40
N ALA A 128 22.40 -90.87 2.96
CA ALA A 128 21.45 -90.02 2.27
C ALA A 128 22.19 -89.15 1.24
N GLY A 129 21.60 -88.97 0.06
CA GLY A 129 22.13 -88.06 -0.95
C GLY A 129 21.92 -86.58 -0.56
N ALA A 130 22.49 -85.68 -1.35
CA ALA A 130 22.22 -84.25 -1.21
C ALA A 130 20.70 -83.98 -1.22
N ASP A 131 20.27 -83.03 -0.38
CA ASP A 131 18.86 -82.68 -0.16
C ASP A 131 17.93 -83.83 0.28
N SER A 132 18.48 -84.92 0.82
CA SER A 132 17.71 -86.07 1.32
C SER A 132 18.10 -86.42 2.76
N GLN A 133 17.20 -87.11 3.46
CA GLN A 133 17.38 -87.59 4.83
C GLN A 133 16.92 -89.05 4.90
N PHE A 134 17.70 -89.88 5.60
CA PHE A 134 17.27 -91.23 5.95
C PHE A 134 16.25 -91.14 7.10
N VAL A 135 15.10 -91.78 6.93
CA VAL A 135 13.99 -91.75 7.91
C VAL A 135 14.12 -92.92 8.88
N ALA A 136 14.05 -94.15 8.37
CA ALA A 136 14.11 -95.36 9.18
C ALA A 136 14.37 -96.62 8.34
N TRP A 137 14.84 -97.67 9.01
CA TRP A 137 14.74 -99.04 8.53
C TRP A 137 13.36 -99.62 8.84
N GLY A 138 12.85 -100.47 7.96
CA GLY A 138 11.65 -101.28 8.17
C GLY A 138 11.79 -102.71 7.64
N GLY A 139 10.74 -103.52 7.82
CA GLY A 139 10.76 -104.95 7.52
C GLY A 139 11.55 -105.73 8.57
N ALA A 140 12.57 -106.48 8.14
CA ALA A 140 13.43 -107.29 9.03
C ALA A 140 14.45 -106.47 9.85
N CYS A 141 14.44 -105.14 9.73
CA CYS A 141 15.25 -104.21 10.52
C CYS A 141 14.38 -103.07 11.09
N SER A 142 14.79 -102.51 12.23
CA SER A 142 14.18 -101.34 12.85
C SER A 142 15.22 -100.54 13.65
N GLY A 143 14.96 -99.24 13.87
CA GLY A 143 15.90 -98.32 14.52
C GLY A 143 16.88 -97.67 13.54
N ALA A 144 18.02 -97.18 14.05
CA ALA A 144 19.00 -96.42 13.27
C ALA A 144 20.02 -97.28 12.52
N ALA A 145 20.30 -98.50 13.00
CA ALA A 145 21.24 -99.43 12.38
C ALA A 145 20.53 -100.75 12.02
N CYS A 146 20.92 -101.35 10.90
CA CYS A 146 20.34 -102.61 10.43
C CYS A 146 21.41 -103.69 10.41
N SER A 147 21.26 -104.70 11.28
CA SER A 147 22.12 -105.89 11.36
C SER A 147 21.24 -107.11 11.52
N LEU A 148 21.42 -108.11 10.64
CA LEU A 148 20.54 -109.28 10.54
C LEU A 148 21.33 -110.54 10.20
N THR A 149 20.89 -111.69 10.71
CA THR A 149 21.52 -113.00 10.44
C THR A 149 20.64 -113.84 9.51
N MET A 150 21.18 -114.26 8.37
CA MET A 150 20.43 -114.89 7.29
C MET A 150 20.14 -116.37 7.56
N THR A 151 19.07 -116.63 8.30
CA THR A 151 18.50 -117.97 8.60
C THR A 151 17.26 -118.33 7.77
N GLN A 152 16.74 -117.35 7.02
CA GLN A 152 15.56 -117.44 6.17
C GLN A 152 15.57 -116.22 5.23
N ASN A 153 14.76 -116.26 4.16
CA ASN A 153 14.56 -115.08 3.30
C ASN A 153 14.02 -113.90 4.12
N ARG A 154 14.49 -112.69 3.81
CA ARG A 154 14.16 -111.46 4.53
C ARG A 154 13.94 -110.31 3.57
N THR A 155 13.04 -109.40 3.93
CA THR A 155 12.79 -108.13 3.27
C THR A 155 13.18 -106.99 4.20
N VAL A 156 13.90 -105.99 3.69
CA VAL A 156 14.24 -104.76 4.44
C VAL A 156 13.85 -103.56 3.59
N THR A 157 13.19 -102.58 4.21
CA THR A 157 12.90 -101.28 3.59
C THR A 157 13.83 -100.21 4.16
N ALA A 158 14.39 -99.38 3.29
CA ALA A 158 15.18 -98.20 3.64
C ALA A 158 14.42 -96.95 3.18
N ASP A 159 13.84 -96.20 4.12
CA ASP A 159 13.01 -95.05 3.78
C ASP A 159 13.82 -93.75 3.76
N PHE A 160 13.72 -93.00 2.67
CA PHE A 160 14.41 -91.73 2.46
C PHE A 160 13.39 -90.64 2.12
N LYS A 161 13.35 -89.56 2.91
CA LYS A 161 12.58 -88.35 2.58
C LYS A 161 13.50 -87.28 1.99
N ARG A 162 12.92 -86.28 1.32
CA ARG A 162 13.64 -85.03 1.04
C ARG A 162 13.83 -84.23 2.32
N ALA A 163 14.95 -83.51 2.41
CA ALA A 163 15.25 -82.65 3.56
C ALA A 163 14.24 -81.50 3.65
N ASP A 164 13.75 -81.25 4.86
CA ASP A 164 12.85 -80.14 5.16
C ASP A 164 13.52 -78.79 4.85
N LYS A 165 12.73 -77.81 4.40
CA LYS A 165 13.19 -76.50 3.94
C LYS A 165 12.66 -75.40 4.86
N THR A 166 13.55 -74.53 5.33
CA THR A 166 13.20 -73.42 6.21
C THR A 166 12.66 -72.24 5.41
N LEU A 167 11.49 -71.74 5.84
CA LEU A 167 10.97 -70.43 5.45
C LEU A 167 11.34 -69.42 6.54
N THR A 168 11.88 -68.27 6.14
CA THR A 168 12.14 -67.14 7.05
C THR A 168 11.38 -65.91 6.59
N VAL A 169 10.63 -65.29 7.48
CA VAL A 169 9.85 -64.06 7.20
C VAL A 169 10.44 -62.89 7.97
N THR A 170 10.72 -61.78 7.28
CA THR A 170 11.20 -60.53 7.87
C THR A 170 10.12 -59.47 7.77
N VAL A 171 9.76 -58.85 8.89
CA VAL A 171 8.79 -57.75 8.94
C VAL A 171 9.51 -56.43 9.17
N ASN A 172 9.38 -55.49 8.22
CA ASN A 172 9.85 -54.12 8.34
C ASN A 172 8.64 -53.19 8.53
N GLY A 173 8.59 -52.42 9.63
CA GLY A 173 7.46 -51.54 9.96
C GLY A 173 6.48 -52.16 10.97
N THR A 174 5.24 -51.66 11.03
CA THR A 174 4.28 -51.98 12.12
C THR A 174 3.10 -52.86 11.68
N GLY A 175 3.29 -53.73 10.70
CA GLY A 175 2.32 -54.77 10.33
C GLY A 175 2.68 -56.14 10.90
N THR A 176 1.89 -57.16 10.59
CA THR A 176 2.17 -58.57 10.92
C THR A 176 2.02 -59.47 9.69
N VAL A 177 2.60 -60.67 9.74
CA VAL A 177 2.46 -61.71 8.71
C VAL A 177 2.18 -63.05 9.37
N THR A 178 1.05 -63.67 9.02
CA THR A 178 0.71 -65.03 9.47
C THR A 178 0.72 -66.02 8.31
N SER A 179 0.95 -67.31 8.57
CA SER A 179 0.68 -68.39 7.61
C SER A 179 -0.68 -69.03 7.87
N MET A 180 -1.33 -69.57 6.84
CA MET A 180 -2.59 -70.32 6.98
C MET A 180 -2.48 -71.59 7.83
N ASP A 181 -1.28 -72.16 7.94
CA ASP A 181 -0.98 -73.32 8.78
C ASP A 181 -0.62 -72.95 10.23
N GLY A 182 -0.52 -71.66 10.56
CA GLY A 182 -0.14 -71.16 11.88
C GLY A 182 1.34 -71.34 12.24
N GLY A 183 2.17 -71.84 11.32
CA GLY A 183 3.61 -71.99 11.52
C GLY A 183 4.43 -70.70 11.42
N ILE A 184 3.85 -69.58 11.01
CA ILE A 184 4.46 -68.24 11.03
C ILE A 184 3.47 -67.25 11.66
N ASP A 185 3.95 -66.41 12.57
CA ASP A 185 3.26 -65.26 13.16
C ASP A 185 4.26 -64.11 13.38
N ALA A 186 4.81 -63.60 12.26
CA ALA A 186 5.89 -62.64 12.27
C ALA A 186 5.36 -61.23 12.61
N PRO A 187 6.06 -60.44 13.46
CA PRO A 187 7.46 -60.64 13.87
C PRO A 187 7.71 -61.57 15.06
N GLY A 188 6.66 -62.11 15.73
CA GLY A 188 6.81 -62.95 16.91
C GLY A 188 7.44 -64.31 16.61
N ASP A 189 6.86 -65.07 15.69
CA ASP A 189 7.46 -66.27 15.10
C ASP A 189 7.71 -66.06 13.61
N SER A 190 8.99 -66.08 13.24
CA SER A 190 9.49 -65.63 11.94
C SER A 190 10.23 -66.72 11.17
N MET A 191 10.31 -67.96 11.67
CA MET A 191 11.11 -69.02 11.05
C MET A 191 10.55 -70.41 11.32
N GLN A 192 10.13 -71.10 10.25
CA GLN A 192 9.56 -72.44 10.35
C GLN A 192 10.13 -73.39 9.29
N ALA A 193 10.35 -74.64 9.68
CA ALA A 193 10.76 -75.72 8.79
C ALA A 193 9.54 -76.45 8.20
N TYR A 194 9.52 -76.60 6.89
CA TYR A 194 8.43 -77.25 6.15
C TYR A 194 8.94 -78.44 5.34
N PRO A 195 8.16 -79.52 5.17
CA PRO A 195 8.49 -80.58 4.22
C PRO A 195 8.74 -80.02 2.81
N HIS A 196 9.65 -80.65 2.08
CA HIS A 196 9.94 -80.25 0.70
C HIS A 196 8.67 -80.30 -0.18
N GLY A 197 8.42 -79.23 -0.92
CA GLY A 197 7.26 -79.10 -1.81
C GLY A 197 5.97 -78.61 -1.14
N THR A 198 5.94 -78.48 0.20
CA THR A 198 4.82 -77.82 0.90
C THR A 198 4.62 -76.41 0.35
N THR A 199 3.37 -76.03 0.05
CA THR A 199 3.02 -74.67 -0.35
C THR A 199 2.40 -73.94 0.84
N VAL A 200 3.05 -72.88 1.28
CA VAL A 200 2.67 -72.05 2.43
C VAL A 200 2.00 -70.78 1.91
N THR A 201 0.80 -70.46 2.43
CA THR A 201 0.10 -69.20 2.13
C THR A 201 0.33 -68.22 3.27
N LEU A 202 1.05 -67.14 3.01
CA LEU A 202 1.29 -66.02 3.91
C LEU A 202 0.24 -64.93 3.71
N THR A 203 -0.24 -64.34 4.81
CA THR A 203 -1.16 -63.20 4.82
C THR A 203 -0.56 -62.07 5.64
N ALA A 204 -0.33 -60.93 5.00
CA ALA A 204 0.07 -59.69 5.67
C ALA A 204 -1.14 -58.91 6.17
N ALA A 205 -1.06 -58.38 7.39
CA ALA A 205 -2.07 -57.50 7.98
C ALA A 205 -1.47 -56.13 8.30
N TRP A 206 -2.15 -55.05 7.86
CA TRP A 206 -1.77 -53.67 8.11
C TRP A 206 -2.97 -52.72 8.07
N ASN A 207 -2.80 -51.53 8.63
CA ASN A 207 -3.77 -50.45 8.45
C ASN A 207 -3.51 -49.74 7.10
N ALA A 208 -4.36 -50.02 6.12
CA ALA A 208 -4.26 -49.46 4.77
C ALA A 208 -4.53 -47.94 4.69
N ALA A 209 -5.05 -47.29 5.73
CA ALA A 209 -5.12 -45.84 5.80
C ALA A 209 -3.75 -45.21 6.11
N SER A 210 -2.97 -45.85 7.00
CA SER A 210 -1.71 -45.31 7.50
C SER A 210 -0.46 -45.85 6.83
N HIS A 211 -0.51 -46.99 6.13
CA HIS A 211 0.67 -47.61 5.51
C HIS A 211 0.49 -47.93 4.02
N THR A 212 1.59 -48.02 3.30
CA THR A 212 1.73 -48.78 2.05
C THR A 212 2.43 -50.10 2.33
N PHE A 213 2.15 -51.11 1.51
CA PHE A 213 2.61 -52.48 1.73
C PHE A 213 3.22 -53.07 0.46
N VAL A 214 4.34 -53.79 0.61
CA VAL A 214 4.97 -54.55 -0.48
C VAL A 214 5.71 -55.79 0.05
N TRP A 215 5.64 -56.87 -0.72
CA TRP A 215 6.43 -58.08 -0.53
C TRP A 215 7.78 -58.02 -1.26
N GLY A 216 8.79 -58.70 -0.70
CA GLY A 216 10.06 -59.01 -1.35
C GLY A 216 10.56 -60.41 -1.02
N GLY A 217 11.68 -60.81 -1.63
CA GLY A 217 12.26 -62.15 -1.52
C GLY A 217 11.52 -63.16 -2.40
N ALA A 218 11.09 -64.28 -1.82
CA ALA A 218 10.30 -65.31 -2.50
C ALA A 218 8.83 -64.88 -2.78
N CYS A 219 8.43 -63.68 -2.31
CA CYS A 219 7.15 -63.04 -2.59
C CYS A 219 7.38 -61.70 -3.32
N SER A 220 6.37 -61.21 -4.05
CA SER A 220 6.40 -59.89 -4.69
C SER A 220 5.01 -59.27 -4.83
N GLY A 221 4.97 -57.96 -5.12
CA GLY A 221 3.73 -57.19 -5.27
C GLY A 221 3.15 -56.69 -3.94
N SER A 222 1.94 -56.13 -4.00
CA SER A 222 1.27 -55.44 -2.89
C SER A 222 -0.05 -56.09 -2.44
N LEU A 223 -0.35 -57.29 -2.94
CA LEU A 223 -1.50 -58.07 -2.49
C LEU A 223 -1.24 -58.63 -1.08
N ALA A 224 -2.26 -58.60 -0.22
CA ALA A 224 -2.15 -59.05 1.16
C ALA A 224 -1.71 -60.52 1.30
N MET A 225 -2.02 -61.37 0.31
CA MET A 225 -1.64 -62.78 0.30
C MET A 225 -0.44 -63.02 -0.62
N CYS A 226 0.45 -63.92 -0.21
CA CYS A 226 1.48 -64.52 -1.04
C CYS A 226 1.51 -66.04 -0.83
N THR A 227 1.76 -66.81 -1.89
CA THR A 227 1.98 -68.26 -1.82
C THR A 227 3.44 -68.61 -2.12
N VAL A 228 4.02 -69.49 -1.31
CA VAL A 228 5.44 -69.89 -1.41
C VAL A 228 5.54 -71.42 -1.39
N THR A 229 6.09 -72.02 -2.44
CA THR A 229 6.37 -73.47 -2.48
C THR A 229 7.79 -73.74 -1.98
N MET A 230 7.93 -74.64 -1.00
CA MET A 230 9.17 -74.91 -0.28
C MET A 230 10.01 -76.00 -0.95
N ASP A 231 10.47 -75.72 -2.17
CA ASP A 231 11.44 -76.53 -2.93
C ASP A 231 12.89 -76.37 -2.40
N GLN A 232 13.23 -75.17 -1.93
CA GLN A 232 14.49 -74.80 -1.29
C GLN A 232 14.23 -73.92 -0.06
N ALA A 233 15.27 -73.62 0.72
CA ALA A 233 15.15 -72.63 1.80
C ALA A 233 14.85 -71.26 1.20
N ARG A 234 13.87 -70.54 1.75
CA ARG A 234 13.34 -69.29 1.17
C ARG A 234 13.21 -68.20 2.21
N THR A 235 13.46 -66.97 1.79
CA THR A 235 13.28 -65.76 2.59
C THR A 235 12.17 -64.91 1.99
N VAL A 236 11.29 -64.35 2.83
CA VAL A 236 10.23 -63.43 2.45
C VAL A 236 10.36 -62.17 3.30
N THR A 237 10.21 -61.00 2.68
CA THR A 237 10.21 -59.72 3.40
C THR A 237 8.88 -59.02 3.21
N ALA A 238 8.18 -58.72 4.30
CA ALA A 238 7.03 -57.83 4.32
C ALA A 238 7.49 -56.43 4.72
N THR A 239 7.28 -55.43 3.86
CA THR A 239 7.63 -54.04 4.17
C THR A 239 6.36 -53.18 4.25
N PHE A 240 6.09 -52.70 5.45
CA PHE A 240 5.01 -51.79 5.80
C PHE A 240 5.60 -50.38 5.97
N THR A 241 5.49 -49.55 4.94
CA THR A 241 6.00 -48.17 4.98
C THR A 241 4.89 -47.24 5.45
N ILE A 242 5.13 -46.49 6.54
CA ILE A 242 4.16 -45.49 7.00
C ILE A 242 4.00 -44.38 5.94
N ARG A 243 2.75 -44.01 5.67
CA ARG A 243 2.42 -42.90 4.77
C ARG A 243 2.83 -41.59 5.43
N ARG A 244 3.35 -40.68 4.62
CA ARG A 244 3.68 -39.31 5.03
C ARG A 244 2.78 -38.32 4.33
N PHE A 245 2.45 -37.25 5.04
CA PHE A 245 1.67 -36.14 4.53
C PHE A 245 2.39 -34.82 4.75
N THR A 246 2.14 -33.89 3.84
CA THR A 246 2.73 -32.56 3.87
C THR A 246 1.84 -31.63 4.69
N LEU A 247 2.42 -31.03 5.73
CA LEU A 247 1.85 -29.86 6.40
C LEU A 247 2.50 -28.62 5.79
N THR A 248 1.70 -27.75 5.21
CA THR A 248 2.12 -26.44 4.70
C THR A 248 1.65 -25.34 5.64
N VAL A 249 2.55 -24.45 6.03
CA VAL A 249 2.27 -23.27 6.85
C VAL A 249 2.51 -22.03 6.01
N ASN A 250 1.47 -21.20 5.85
CA ASN A 250 1.54 -19.91 5.19
C ASN A 250 1.46 -18.79 6.24
N LYS A 251 2.30 -17.77 6.14
CA LYS A 251 2.17 -16.53 6.92
C LYS A 251 1.50 -15.45 6.06
N SER A 252 0.58 -14.70 6.67
CA SER A 252 -0.18 -13.65 5.99
C SER A 252 -0.38 -12.41 6.87
N GLY A 253 -0.79 -11.30 6.24
CA GLY A 253 -0.95 -10.01 6.89
C GLY A 253 0.32 -9.14 6.83
N ALA A 254 0.23 -7.93 7.39
CA ALA A 254 1.29 -6.91 7.34
C ALA A 254 2.27 -6.95 8.54
N GLY A 255 1.94 -7.74 9.57
CA GLY A 255 2.81 -7.98 10.71
C GLY A 255 3.91 -9.01 10.38
N VAL A 256 4.97 -9.01 11.17
CA VAL A 256 6.03 -10.03 11.12
C VAL A 256 5.94 -10.96 12.32
N GLY A 257 6.41 -12.20 12.15
CA GLY A 257 6.42 -13.20 13.21
C GLY A 257 7.03 -14.52 12.74
N THR A 258 7.19 -15.46 13.67
CA THR A 258 7.70 -16.81 13.42
C THR A 258 6.63 -17.86 13.71
N VAL A 259 6.68 -18.99 13.01
CA VAL A 259 5.87 -20.18 13.32
C VAL A 259 6.79 -21.40 13.43
N THR A 260 6.64 -22.18 14.49
CA THR A 260 7.46 -23.35 14.81
C THR A 260 6.58 -24.53 15.21
N SER A 261 6.93 -25.75 14.81
CA SER A 261 6.30 -26.97 15.32
C SER A 261 7.03 -27.52 16.55
N ASP A 262 6.29 -28.20 17.43
CA ASP A 262 6.82 -29.02 18.54
C ASP A 262 7.63 -30.23 18.06
N VAL A 263 7.17 -30.86 16.98
CA VAL A 263 7.91 -31.87 16.21
C VAL A 263 8.89 -31.18 15.26
N THR A 264 10.07 -31.75 15.02
CA THR A 264 11.02 -31.25 14.01
C THR A 264 10.39 -31.20 12.60
N GLY A 265 10.30 -30.02 12.00
CA GLY A 265 9.84 -29.86 10.61
C GLY A 265 9.59 -28.40 10.22
N ILE A 266 8.57 -27.76 10.80
CA ILE A 266 8.26 -26.34 10.58
C ILE A 266 9.09 -25.46 11.52
N ASN A 267 9.83 -24.52 10.94
CA ASN A 267 10.54 -23.44 11.61
C ASN A 267 10.60 -22.22 10.67
N CYS A 268 9.44 -21.63 10.45
CA CYS A 268 9.21 -20.55 9.49
C CYS A 268 9.51 -19.21 10.19
N GLY A 269 10.78 -18.78 10.10
CA GLY A 269 11.30 -17.54 10.68
C GLY A 269 10.66 -16.26 10.13
N THR A 270 11.12 -15.08 10.58
CA THR A 270 10.47 -13.79 10.27
C THR A 270 10.33 -13.51 8.76
N ALA A 271 11.37 -13.79 7.97
CA ALA A 271 11.39 -13.60 6.52
C ALA A 271 10.65 -14.68 5.69
N CYS A 272 10.29 -15.82 6.31
CA CYS A 272 9.56 -16.88 5.63
C CYS A 272 8.11 -16.46 5.32
N SER A 273 7.61 -16.72 4.11
CA SER A 273 6.20 -16.51 3.74
C SER A 273 5.40 -17.82 3.71
N THR A 274 6.06 -18.92 3.31
CA THR A 274 5.50 -20.28 3.33
C THR A 274 6.60 -21.30 3.64
N GLN A 275 6.25 -22.37 4.34
CA GLN A 275 7.11 -23.53 4.56
C GLN A 275 6.28 -24.81 4.61
N SER A 276 6.82 -25.90 4.08
CA SER A 276 6.21 -27.23 4.15
C SER A 276 7.16 -28.24 4.77
N ALA A 277 6.61 -29.20 5.51
CA ALA A 277 7.35 -30.35 6.04
C ALA A 277 6.49 -31.63 5.98
N MET A 278 7.14 -32.80 5.89
CA MET A 278 6.47 -34.11 5.87
C MET A 278 6.42 -34.73 7.27
N TYR A 279 5.27 -35.29 7.62
CA TYR A 279 4.98 -35.93 8.89
C TYR A 279 4.32 -37.29 8.69
N ASP A 280 4.52 -38.22 9.63
CA ASP A 280 3.99 -39.59 9.55
C ASP A 280 2.46 -39.63 9.80
N HIS A 281 1.74 -40.56 9.18
CA HIS A 281 0.27 -40.66 9.32
C HIS A 281 -0.15 -40.79 10.78
N GLY A 282 -1.03 -39.90 11.22
CA GLY A 282 -1.60 -39.88 12.58
C GLY A 282 -0.73 -39.16 13.61
N GLN A 283 0.45 -38.67 13.20
CA GLN A 283 1.23 -37.76 14.01
C GLN A 283 0.45 -36.45 14.21
N THR A 284 0.34 -35.99 15.45
CA THR A 284 -0.21 -34.68 15.79
C THR A 284 0.92 -33.69 15.93
N VAL A 285 0.83 -32.59 15.20
CA VAL A 285 1.81 -31.48 15.18
C VAL A 285 1.16 -30.27 15.83
N VAL A 286 1.80 -29.70 16.85
CA VAL A 286 1.36 -28.47 17.51
C VAL A 286 2.20 -27.31 17.00
N LEU A 287 1.54 -26.30 16.43
CA LEU A 287 2.20 -25.09 15.93
C LEU A 287 2.14 -23.98 16.98
N GLY A 288 3.32 -23.51 17.39
CA GLY A 288 3.52 -22.28 18.14
C GLY A 288 3.75 -21.09 17.20
N HIS A 289 3.38 -19.90 17.66
CA HIS A 289 3.67 -18.63 16.99
C HIS A 289 4.42 -17.69 17.94
N LEU A 290 5.19 -16.77 17.38
CA LEU A 290 5.72 -15.62 18.11
C LEU A 290 5.62 -14.40 17.18
N ALA A 291 4.91 -13.36 17.61
CA ALA A 291 4.87 -12.10 16.88
C ALA A 291 6.20 -11.35 17.05
N GLY A 292 6.68 -10.72 15.97
CA GLY A 292 7.86 -9.87 16.03
C GLY A 292 7.56 -8.48 16.61
N ALA A 293 8.58 -7.64 16.68
CA ALA A 293 8.41 -6.25 17.10
C ALA A 293 7.36 -5.51 16.22
N ASP A 294 6.59 -4.62 16.86
CA ASP A 294 5.49 -3.86 16.25
C ASP A 294 4.45 -4.72 15.50
N SER A 295 4.30 -5.98 15.89
CA SER A 295 3.38 -6.94 15.29
C SER A 295 2.63 -7.72 16.36
N GLU A 296 1.45 -8.18 16.01
CA GLU A 296 0.62 -9.06 16.85
C GLU A 296 0.10 -10.24 16.03
N PHE A 297 -0.08 -11.37 16.70
CA PHE A 297 -0.71 -12.54 16.10
C PHE A 297 -2.23 -12.39 16.15
N VAL A 298 -2.90 -12.53 15.00
CA VAL A 298 -4.35 -12.33 14.88
C VAL A 298 -5.09 -13.63 15.10
N ALA A 299 -4.79 -14.65 14.28
CA ALA A 299 -5.48 -15.94 14.32
C ALA A 299 -4.75 -17.01 13.48
N TRP A 300 -5.01 -18.27 13.84
CA TRP A 300 -4.81 -19.42 12.96
C TRP A 300 -6.01 -19.58 12.01
N GLY A 301 -5.76 -20.09 10.80
CA GLY A 301 -6.78 -20.49 9.84
C GLY A 301 -6.37 -21.71 9.01
N GLY A 302 -7.29 -22.20 8.19
CA GLY A 302 -7.10 -23.44 7.43
C GLY A 302 -7.38 -24.67 8.29
N ALA A 303 -6.41 -25.58 8.40
CA ALA A 303 -6.57 -26.86 9.11
C ALA A 303 -6.62 -26.75 10.66
N CYS A 304 -6.52 -25.54 11.23
CA CYS A 304 -6.70 -25.24 12.64
C CYS A 304 -7.21 -23.81 12.85
N SER A 305 -7.75 -23.52 14.05
CA SER A 305 -8.26 -22.21 14.45
C SER A 305 -8.19 -22.05 15.98
N GLY A 306 -8.35 -20.82 16.48
CA GLY A 306 -8.27 -20.50 17.92
C GLY A 306 -6.91 -19.93 18.33
N ALA A 307 -6.57 -20.02 19.63
CA ALA A 307 -5.32 -19.52 20.19
C ALA A 307 -4.14 -20.50 19.99
N SER A 308 -4.40 -21.80 20.07
CA SER A 308 -3.42 -22.86 19.80
C SER A 308 -3.81 -23.63 18.53
N CYS A 309 -2.82 -24.05 17.75
CA CYS A 309 -3.03 -24.84 16.54
C CYS A 309 -2.46 -26.25 16.74
N SER A 310 -3.32 -27.26 16.65
CA SER A 310 -2.93 -28.68 16.71
C SER A 310 -3.52 -29.40 15.51
N VAL A 311 -2.69 -30.15 14.80
CA VAL A 311 -3.02 -30.74 13.49
C VAL A 311 -2.60 -32.20 13.45
N THR A 312 -3.57 -33.11 13.41
CA THR A 312 -3.32 -34.55 13.18
C THR A 312 -3.22 -34.84 11.68
N MET A 313 -2.07 -35.40 11.27
CA MET A 313 -1.71 -35.58 9.86
C MET A 313 -2.29 -36.89 9.29
N THR A 314 -3.53 -36.82 8.81
CA THR A 314 -4.25 -37.93 8.13
C THR A 314 -4.32 -37.79 6.60
N GLN A 315 -3.91 -36.63 6.10
CA GLN A 315 -3.89 -36.19 4.71
C GLN A 315 -3.01 -34.94 4.61
N ASP A 316 -2.69 -34.47 3.40
CA ASP A 316 -2.05 -33.17 3.24
C ASP A 316 -2.94 -32.05 3.80
N ARG A 317 -2.32 -31.11 4.51
CA ARG A 317 -3.01 -30.02 5.22
C ARG A 317 -2.29 -28.70 5.07
N THR A 318 -3.06 -27.62 5.04
CA THR A 318 -2.54 -26.25 5.00
C THR A 318 -3.07 -25.46 6.18
N VAL A 319 -2.18 -24.76 6.88
CA VAL A 319 -2.46 -23.82 7.97
C VAL A 319 -2.02 -22.43 7.53
N SER A 320 -2.78 -21.42 7.92
CA SER A 320 -2.40 -20.01 7.76
C SER A 320 -2.23 -19.37 9.14
N ALA A 321 -1.15 -18.62 9.33
CA ALA A 321 -0.87 -17.80 10.50
C ALA A 321 -0.95 -16.32 10.11
N SER A 322 -1.95 -15.61 10.63
CA SER A 322 -2.17 -14.20 10.32
C SER A 322 -1.51 -13.29 11.36
N PHE A 323 -0.71 -12.32 10.90
CA PHE A 323 -0.07 -11.31 11.74
C PHE A 323 -0.46 -9.90 11.24
N LYS A 324 -0.90 -9.02 12.14
CA LYS A 324 -1.08 -7.59 11.84
C LYS A 324 0.01 -6.76 12.52
N ARG A 325 0.22 -5.54 12.04
CA ARG A 325 1.04 -4.55 12.74
C ARG A 325 0.24 -4.02 13.93
N THR A 326 0.92 -3.79 15.05
CA THR A 326 0.28 -3.27 16.27
C THR A 326 -0.31 -1.89 16.01
N ASP A 327 -1.58 -1.71 16.36
CA ASP A 327 -2.28 -0.43 16.23
C ASP A 327 -1.61 0.66 17.09
N LYS A 328 -1.68 1.92 16.66
CA LYS A 328 -0.94 3.07 17.21
C LYS A 328 -1.90 4.18 17.66
N THR A 329 -1.70 4.69 18.87
CA THR A 329 -2.52 5.77 19.42
C THR A 329 -2.01 7.15 19.00
N LEU A 330 -2.93 8.01 18.56
CA LEU A 330 -2.73 9.44 18.32
C LEU A 330 -3.37 10.22 19.47
N THR A 331 -2.64 11.14 20.09
CA THR A 331 -3.15 12.03 21.14
C THR A 331 -2.98 13.50 20.76
N VAL A 332 -4.08 14.26 20.77
CA VAL A 332 -4.14 15.68 20.38
C VAL A 332 -4.38 16.55 21.61
N ASN A 333 -3.35 17.32 21.99
CA ASN A 333 -3.42 18.29 23.07
C ASN A 333 -3.89 19.64 22.53
N VAL A 334 -4.90 20.24 23.17
CA VAL A 334 -5.40 21.58 22.81
C VAL A 334 -5.02 22.58 23.90
N THR A 335 -4.49 23.74 23.50
CA THR A 335 -4.16 24.86 24.37
C THR A 335 -4.78 26.14 23.82
N GLY A 336 -5.45 26.93 24.66
CA GLY A 336 -6.32 28.04 24.23
C GLY A 336 -7.78 27.60 23.99
N SER A 337 -8.55 28.40 23.24
CA SER A 337 -10.02 28.22 23.12
C SER A 337 -10.52 27.71 21.75
N GLY A 338 -9.66 27.05 20.97
CA GLY A 338 -10.07 26.37 19.72
C GLY A 338 -10.41 24.89 19.93
N THR A 339 -10.77 24.20 18.85
CA THR A 339 -11.00 22.74 18.84
C THR A 339 -10.23 22.07 17.70
N VAL A 340 -10.04 20.75 17.79
CA VAL A 340 -9.45 19.94 16.71
C VAL A 340 -10.28 18.69 16.50
N THR A 341 -10.71 18.46 15.26
CA THR A 341 -11.35 17.21 14.84
C THR A 341 -10.47 16.44 13.86
N SER A 342 -10.72 15.15 13.67
CA SER A 342 -10.20 14.38 12.53
C SER A 342 -11.26 14.19 11.44
N MET A 343 -10.83 14.04 10.18
CA MET A 343 -11.76 13.79 9.06
C MET A 343 -12.55 12.48 9.17
N ASP A 344 -12.01 11.49 9.89
CA ASP A 344 -12.71 10.24 10.21
C ASP A 344 -13.67 10.34 11.41
N GLY A 345 -13.73 11.49 12.08
CA GLY A 345 -14.57 11.75 13.24
C GLY A 345 -14.10 11.10 14.55
N GLY A 346 -12.95 10.42 14.56
CA GLY A 346 -12.42 9.78 15.76
C GLY A 346 -11.92 10.76 16.82
N ILE A 347 -11.18 11.80 16.43
CA ILE A 347 -10.70 12.85 17.33
C ILE A 347 -11.70 14.00 17.37
N ASN A 348 -11.99 14.49 18.58
CA ASN A 348 -12.76 15.71 18.82
C ASN A 348 -12.20 16.43 20.06
N ALA A 349 -10.94 16.88 19.98
CA ALA A 349 -10.22 17.52 21.08
C ALA A 349 -10.74 18.95 21.34
N PRO A 350 -10.87 19.38 22.61
CA PRO A 350 -10.39 18.71 23.82
C PRO A 350 -11.33 17.65 24.41
N SER A 351 -12.57 17.50 23.93
CA SER A 351 -13.56 16.59 24.52
C SER A 351 -13.25 15.09 24.34
N ASP A 352 -12.66 14.70 23.21
CA ASP A 352 -12.13 13.37 22.92
C ASP A 352 -10.76 13.52 22.23
N PRO A 353 -9.66 13.59 23.00
CA PRO A 353 -8.35 13.96 22.46
C PRO A 353 -7.54 12.76 21.95
N SER A 354 -8.03 11.52 21.99
CA SER A 354 -7.18 10.35 21.75
C SER A 354 -7.88 9.19 21.06
N GLN A 355 -7.31 8.68 19.97
CA GLN A 355 -7.81 7.50 19.27
C GLN A 355 -6.70 6.55 18.84
N THR A 356 -7.05 5.27 18.73
CA THR A 356 -6.14 4.20 18.28
C THR A 356 -6.44 3.84 16.83
N TYR A 357 -5.42 3.92 15.99
CA TYR A 357 -5.49 3.73 14.55
C TYR A 357 -4.65 2.54 14.11
N ALA A 358 -5.09 1.82 13.07
CA ALA A 358 -4.25 0.79 12.44
C ALA A 358 -2.91 1.37 11.97
N HIS A 359 -1.83 0.60 12.11
CA HIS A 359 -0.49 1.07 11.71
C HIS A 359 -0.45 1.51 10.24
N GLY A 360 0.08 2.71 10.00
CA GLY A 360 0.21 3.31 8.67
C GLY A 360 -1.03 4.07 8.19
N THR A 361 -2.13 4.10 8.97
CA THR A 361 -3.26 4.98 8.68
C THR A 361 -2.81 6.44 8.66
N MET A 362 -3.21 7.18 7.62
CA MET A 362 -3.02 8.62 7.54
C MET A 362 -4.27 9.32 8.10
N VAL A 363 -4.11 9.98 9.25
CA VAL A 363 -5.16 10.76 9.92
C VAL A 363 -4.99 12.22 9.55
N THR A 364 -6.03 12.86 9.02
CA THR A 364 -6.03 14.30 8.77
C THR A 364 -6.83 15.01 9.85
N LEU A 365 -6.13 15.83 10.63
CA LEU A 365 -6.68 16.72 11.65
C LEU A 365 -7.06 18.07 11.03
N MET A 366 -8.11 18.68 11.59
CA MET A 366 -8.61 20.00 11.23
C MET A 366 -8.84 20.81 12.51
N ALA A 367 -8.11 21.91 12.65
CA ALA A 367 -8.30 22.88 13.72
C ALA A 367 -9.40 23.89 13.36
N ALA A 368 -10.22 24.24 14.34
CA ALA A 368 -11.23 25.29 14.23
C ALA A 368 -10.98 26.39 15.27
N TRP A 369 -10.84 27.63 14.79
CA TRP A 369 -10.65 28.82 15.62
C TRP A 369 -11.23 30.06 14.94
N ASN A 370 -11.37 31.14 15.71
CA ASN A 370 -11.69 32.45 15.17
C ASN A 370 -10.38 33.19 14.83
N ALA A 371 -10.03 33.26 13.55
CA ALA A 371 -8.80 33.90 13.07
C ALA A 371 -8.75 35.42 13.28
N THR A 372 -9.88 36.07 13.58
CA THR A 372 -9.89 37.48 14.00
C THR A 372 -9.30 37.62 15.40
N SER A 373 -9.74 36.79 16.34
CA SER A 373 -9.34 36.88 17.75
C SER A 373 -8.14 36.04 18.17
N HIS A 374 -7.76 35.00 17.42
CA HIS A 374 -6.66 34.11 17.79
C HIS A 374 -5.66 33.89 16.65
N ASP A 375 -4.39 33.73 17.02
CA ASP A 375 -3.36 33.12 16.19
C ASP A 375 -3.28 31.61 16.46
N PHE A 376 -2.85 30.85 15.46
CA PHE A 376 -2.87 29.39 15.49
C PHE A 376 -1.55 28.77 15.04
N VAL A 377 -1.09 27.75 15.76
CA VAL A 377 0.07 26.94 15.38
C VAL A 377 -0.04 25.48 15.85
N TRP A 378 0.43 24.56 15.02
CA TRP A 378 0.64 23.15 15.35
C TRP A 378 2.02 22.88 15.95
N GLY A 379 2.10 21.87 16.83
CA GLY A 379 3.35 21.29 17.32
C GLY A 379 3.28 19.76 17.47
N GLY A 380 4.39 19.16 17.90
CA GLY A 380 4.51 17.70 18.05
C GLY A 380 4.72 17.01 16.69
N ALA A 381 3.87 16.04 16.37
CA ALA A 381 3.88 15.36 15.07
C ALA A 381 3.32 16.22 13.90
N CYS A 382 2.89 17.45 14.18
CA CYS A 382 2.45 18.46 13.23
C CYS A 382 3.27 19.76 13.39
N SER A 383 3.27 20.62 12.38
CA SER A 383 3.91 21.95 12.45
C SER A 383 3.24 22.96 11.50
N GLY A 384 3.49 24.25 11.71
CA GLY A 384 2.93 25.34 10.90
C GLY A 384 1.55 25.83 11.36
N SER A 385 0.99 26.80 10.63
CA SER A 385 -0.25 27.52 10.98
C SER A 385 -1.44 27.22 10.05
N LEU A 386 -1.31 26.23 9.16
CA LEU A 386 -2.41 25.79 8.30
C LEU A 386 -3.49 25.08 9.14
N ALA A 387 -4.76 25.31 8.81
CA ALA A 387 -5.89 24.73 9.55
C ALA A 387 -5.90 23.19 9.57
N THR A 388 -5.20 22.54 8.65
CA THR A 388 -5.11 21.09 8.55
C THR A 388 -3.71 20.57 8.83
N CYS A 389 -3.62 19.34 9.36
CA CYS A 389 -2.39 18.57 9.45
C CYS A 389 -2.67 17.09 9.17
N SER A 390 -1.83 16.44 8.36
CA SER A 390 -1.91 14.99 8.12
C SER A 390 -0.78 14.25 8.84
N VAL A 391 -1.15 13.24 9.63
CA VAL A 391 -0.26 12.42 10.46
C VAL A 391 -0.35 10.97 10.03
N THR A 392 0.78 10.34 9.71
CA THR A 392 0.82 8.89 9.42
C THR A 392 1.15 8.10 10.69
N MET A 393 0.32 7.14 11.04
CA MET A 393 0.40 6.38 12.31
C MET A 393 1.31 5.16 12.22
N ASP A 394 2.59 5.38 11.93
CA ASP A 394 3.67 4.39 11.99
C ASP A 394 4.10 4.03 13.43
N GLN A 395 4.02 5.00 14.33
CA GLN A 395 4.26 4.88 15.77
C GLN A 395 3.18 5.62 16.56
N ALA A 396 3.17 5.48 17.89
CA ALA A 396 2.33 6.32 18.74
C ALA A 396 2.80 7.77 18.61
N ARG A 397 1.88 8.72 18.39
CA ARG A 397 2.20 10.11 18.08
C ARG A 397 1.37 11.06 18.93
N SER A 398 1.94 12.23 19.23
CA SER A 398 1.21 13.31 19.87
C SER A 398 1.32 14.59 19.04
N VAL A 399 0.21 15.31 18.95
CA VAL A 399 0.07 16.61 18.28
C VAL A 399 -0.38 17.62 19.31
N THR A 400 0.13 18.84 19.22
CA THR A 400 -0.37 19.98 20.02
C THR A 400 -0.95 21.03 19.10
N ALA A 401 -2.13 21.52 19.43
CA ALA A 401 -2.76 22.68 18.82
C ALA A 401 -2.72 23.85 19.81
N THR A 402 -2.15 24.98 19.40
CA THR A 402 -2.06 26.18 20.22
C THR A 402 -2.81 27.32 19.56
N PHE A 403 -3.84 27.78 20.27
CA PHE A 403 -4.72 28.89 19.91
C PHE A 403 -4.42 30.07 20.85
N THR A 404 -3.54 30.97 20.42
CA THR A 404 -3.14 32.14 21.23
C THR A 404 -4.12 33.27 21.01
N LEU A 405 -4.80 33.73 22.07
CA LEU A 405 -5.66 34.91 21.99
C LEU A 405 -4.80 36.14 21.69
N LYS A 406 -5.17 36.90 20.65
CA LYS A 406 -4.47 38.12 20.27
C LYS A 406 -4.64 39.20 21.32
N THR A 407 -3.65 40.07 21.42
CA THR A 407 -3.67 41.27 22.25
C THR A 407 -3.52 42.51 21.39
N TRP A 408 -4.02 43.64 21.89
CA TRP A 408 -3.96 44.93 21.24
C TRP A 408 -3.66 46.03 22.25
N THR A 409 -2.97 47.07 21.82
CA THR A 409 -2.69 48.23 22.66
C THR A 409 -3.93 49.13 22.76
N LEU A 410 -4.31 49.47 23.98
CA LEU A 410 -5.22 50.56 24.31
C LEU A 410 -4.38 51.77 24.76
N THR A 411 -4.48 52.87 24.03
CA THR A 411 -3.84 54.15 24.36
C THR A 411 -4.92 55.13 24.84
N VAL A 412 -4.67 55.82 25.96
CA VAL A 412 -5.54 56.89 26.44
C VAL A 412 -4.79 58.22 26.42
N THR A 413 -5.16 59.09 25.50
CA THR A 413 -4.56 60.43 25.36
C THR A 413 -5.32 61.42 26.25
N ARG A 414 -4.61 62.23 27.04
CA ARG A 414 -5.21 63.33 27.81
C ARG A 414 -4.99 64.64 27.05
N ALA A 415 -6.07 65.37 26.79
CA ALA A 415 -6.07 66.60 26.01
C ALA A 415 -6.70 67.77 26.78
N GLY A 416 -6.50 68.99 26.29
CA GLY A 416 -6.93 70.24 26.93
C GLY A 416 -5.91 70.80 27.93
N VAL A 417 -6.24 71.93 28.56
CA VAL A 417 -5.37 72.66 29.50
C VAL A 417 -5.62 72.35 30.96
N GLY A 418 -6.70 71.62 31.27
CA GLY A 418 -7.01 71.11 32.60
C GLY A 418 -6.32 69.77 32.85
N SER A 419 -6.38 69.32 34.10
CA SER A 419 -5.78 68.07 34.54
C SER A 419 -6.83 67.06 35.02
N GLY A 420 -6.49 65.79 34.94
CA GLY A 420 -7.34 64.70 35.39
C GLY A 420 -6.70 63.34 35.18
N THR A 421 -7.38 62.31 35.67
CA THR A 421 -7.00 60.91 35.49
C THR A 421 -8.10 60.16 34.75
N VAL A 422 -7.70 59.20 33.91
CA VAL A 422 -8.62 58.21 33.33
C VAL A 422 -8.31 56.85 33.93
N THR A 423 -9.33 56.17 34.42
CA THR A 423 -9.23 54.81 34.97
C THR A 423 -10.20 53.87 34.29
N SER A 424 -9.79 52.62 34.08
CA SER A 424 -10.76 51.55 33.74
C SER A 424 -11.46 51.04 34.99
N THR A 425 -12.79 50.97 34.92
CA THR A 425 -13.66 50.38 35.96
C THR A 425 -14.03 48.93 35.66
N THR A 426 -14.04 48.54 34.38
CA THR A 426 -14.28 47.16 33.94
C THR A 426 -13.37 46.87 32.74
N PRO A 427 -12.39 45.95 32.83
CA PRO A 427 -11.86 45.38 34.07
C PRO A 427 -11.25 46.49 34.94
N ALA A 428 -11.50 46.46 36.24
CA ALA A 428 -11.01 47.49 37.15
C ALA A 428 -9.47 47.54 37.15
N GLY A 429 -8.90 48.73 36.96
CA GLY A 429 -7.45 48.93 36.92
C GLY A 429 -6.75 48.52 35.61
N ALA A 430 -7.48 48.10 34.58
CA ALA A 430 -6.91 47.75 33.26
C ALA A 430 -6.29 48.93 32.48
N ILE A 431 -6.44 50.16 32.96
CA ILE A 431 -5.59 51.31 32.60
C ILE A 431 -5.75 52.37 33.68
N ASN A 432 -4.68 53.12 33.96
CA ASN A 432 -4.68 54.23 34.91
C ASN A 432 -3.83 55.39 34.38
N CYS A 433 -4.41 56.11 33.42
CA CYS A 433 -3.84 57.30 32.81
C CYS A 433 -3.95 58.51 33.75
N GLY A 434 -3.36 58.35 34.94
CA GLY A 434 -2.69 59.40 35.70
C GLY A 434 -1.18 59.36 35.45
N THR A 435 -0.60 58.16 35.46
CA THR A 435 0.84 57.88 35.27
C THR A 435 1.16 56.94 34.11
N ASP A 436 0.24 56.05 33.73
CA ASP A 436 0.43 55.12 32.62
C ASP A 436 -0.80 55.13 31.70
N CYS A 437 -0.58 55.45 30.44
CA CYS A 437 -1.61 55.75 29.45
C CYS A 437 -1.63 54.74 28.29
N THR A 438 -0.93 53.60 28.42
CA THR A 438 -0.85 52.54 27.40
C THR A 438 -0.88 51.17 28.04
N GLU A 439 -1.87 50.33 27.70
CA GLU A 439 -1.95 48.94 28.20
C GLU A 439 -2.17 47.93 27.07
N THR A 440 -1.69 46.70 27.24
CA THR A 440 -1.94 45.57 26.34
C THR A 440 -3.16 44.77 26.78
N VAL A 441 -4.23 44.83 25.99
CA VAL A 441 -5.54 44.25 26.32
C VAL A 441 -5.87 43.08 25.38
N ASN A 442 -6.48 42.02 25.92
CA ASN A 442 -6.91 40.85 25.14
C ASN A 442 -8.02 41.22 24.11
N HIS A 443 -7.97 40.64 22.92
CA HIS A 443 -8.99 40.83 21.88
C HIS A 443 -10.39 40.49 22.41
N GLY A 444 -11.34 41.40 22.25
CA GLY A 444 -12.74 41.25 22.63
C GLY A 444 -13.02 41.63 24.09
N THR A 445 -12.02 42.07 24.86
CA THR A 445 -12.27 42.66 26.17
C THR A 445 -13.04 43.97 26.03
N MET A 446 -14.15 44.07 26.76
CA MET A 446 -14.89 45.29 26.95
C MET A 446 -14.22 46.11 28.05
N VAL A 447 -13.83 47.35 27.72
CA VAL A 447 -13.17 48.29 28.63
C VAL A 447 -14.09 49.48 28.90
N THR A 448 -14.38 49.75 30.18
CA THR A 448 -15.18 50.90 30.62
C THR A 448 -14.29 51.95 31.29
N LEU A 449 -14.04 53.05 30.58
CA LEU A 449 -13.21 54.17 30.99
C LEU A 449 -14.04 55.25 31.72
N THR A 450 -13.50 55.73 32.84
CA THR A 450 -14.05 56.81 33.66
C THR A 450 -13.00 57.89 33.84
N ALA A 451 -13.38 59.13 33.51
CA ALA A 451 -12.55 60.32 33.68
C ALA A 451 -12.88 60.99 35.02
N ALA A 452 -11.84 61.38 35.76
CA ALA A 452 -11.94 62.15 37.00
C ALA A 452 -11.09 63.43 36.86
N PRO A 453 -11.70 64.62 36.72
CA PRO A 453 -10.96 65.88 36.69
C PRO A 453 -10.35 66.18 38.06
N THR A 454 -9.22 66.90 38.07
CA THR A 454 -8.64 67.42 39.32
C THR A 454 -9.48 68.60 39.84
N GLY A 455 -9.42 68.88 41.15
CA GLY A 455 -10.21 69.95 41.76
C GLY A 455 -9.88 71.34 41.20
N GLY A 456 -10.83 71.92 40.47
CA GLY A 456 -10.69 73.17 39.73
C GLY A 456 -10.94 73.01 38.22
N ASP A 457 -10.78 71.77 37.72
CA ASP A 457 -10.90 71.41 36.31
C ASP A 457 -12.25 70.73 36.01
N ILE A 458 -12.61 70.66 34.73
CA ILE A 458 -13.84 70.06 34.20
C ILE A 458 -13.48 69.00 33.17
N PHE A 459 -14.12 67.82 33.24
CA PHE A 459 -14.07 66.84 32.16
C PHE A 459 -15.04 67.23 31.05
N TYR A 460 -14.51 67.54 29.86
CA TYR A 460 -15.28 68.04 28.72
C TYR A 460 -15.87 66.93 27.86
N GLY A 461 -15.21 65.76 27.79
CA GLY A 461 -15.73 64.58 27.10
C GLY A 461 -14.66 63.68 26.50
N TRP A 462 -15.13 62.55 25.96
CA TRP A 462 -14.33 61.59 25.20
C TRP A 462 -14.40 61.84 23.69
N SER A 463 -13.36 61.39 22.99
CA SER A 463 -13.35 61.18 21.54
C SER A 463 -12.42 60.01 21.17
N GLY A 464 -12.55 59.46 19.96
CA GLY A 464 -11.72 58.35 19.48
C GLY A 464 -12.10 56.98 20.07
N GLY A 465 -11.65 55.90 19.41
CA GLY A 465 -11.72 54.53 19.96
C GLY A 465 -13.12 53.99 20.27
N GLY A 466 -14.17 54.55 19.64
CA GLY A 466 -15.57 54.25 19.94
C GLY A 466 -16.16 55.02 21.11
N CYS A 467 -15.41 55.93 21.73
CA CYS A 467 -15.84 56.79 22.83
C CYS A 467 -16.32 58.16 22.35
N SER A 468 -17.41 58.65 22.93
CA SER A 468 -17.93 60.01 22.72
C SER A 468 -18.76 60.49 23.92
N GLY A 469 -18.90 61.81 24.07
CA GLY A 469 -19.72 62.43 25.12
C GLY A 469 -19.07 62.47 26.51
N THR A 470 -19.86 62.79 27.54
CA THR A 470 -19.36 63.09 28.91
C THR A 470 -19.62 62.00 29.96
N SER A 471 -20.43 60.99 29.66
CA SER A 471 -20.61 59.81 30.53
C SER A 471 -19.36 58.91 30.51
N SER A 472 -19.28 57.90 31.37
CA SER A 472 -18.28 56.82 31.23
C SER A 472 -18.33 56.21 29.83
N CYS A 473 -17.19 56.05 29.16
CA CYS A 473 -17.13 55.36 27.87
C CYS A 473 -17.03 53.85 28.10
N THR A 474 -17.74 53.05 27.30
CA THR A 474 -17.49 51.61 27.18
C THR A 474 -17.16 51.28 25.72
N THR A 475 -15.99 50.69 25.49
CA THR A 475 -15.52 50.26 24.15
C THR A 475 -15.06 48.79 24.19
N THR A 476 -15.03 48.11 23.05
CA THR A 476 -14.56 46.71 22.95
C THR A 476 -13.29 46.66 22.11
N ILE A 477 -12.19 46.18 22.69
CA ILE A 477 -10.87 46.19 22.06
C ILE A 477 -10.76 45.04 21.04
N THR A 478 -11.00 45.31 19.76
CA THR A 478 -10.86 44.32 18.65
C THR A 478 -9.66 44.59 17.75
N ALA A 479 -9.05 45.77 17.88
CA ALA A 479 -7.82 46.23 17.23
C ALA A 479 -7.08 47.20 18.18
N ALA A 480 -5.94 47.74 17.76
CA ALA A 480 -5.30 48.85 18.47
C ALA A 480 -6.28 50.03 18.56
N THR A 481 -6.47 50.57 19.76
CA THR A 481 -7.54 51.53 20.08
C THR A 481 -6.96 52.75 20.79
N GLU A 482 -7.19 53.94 20.26
CA GLU A 482 -6.84 55.20 20.93
C GLU A 482 -8.10 55.95 21.36
N VAL A 483 -8.15 56.36 22.63
CA VAL A 483 -9.24 57.15 23.23
C VAL A 483 -8.68 58.43 23.81
N THR A 484 -9.24 59.58 23.45
CA THR A 484 -8.88 60.88 24.02
C THR A 484 -9.88 61.30 25.10
N ALA A 485 -9.37 61.76 26.24
CA ALA A 485 -10.12 62.36 27.33
C ALA A 485 -9.73 63.83 27.50
N THR A 486 -10.69 64.74 27.36
CA THR A 486 -10.40 66.19 27.40
C THR A 486 -10.73 66.78 28.77
N PHE A 487 -9.77 67.45 29.40
CA PHE A 487 -9.89 68.16 30.67
C PHE A 487 -9.55 69.66 30.48
N ASP A 488 -10.32 70.55 31.08
CA ASP A 488 -10.19 72.02 30.91
C ASP A 488 -10.39 72.76 32.24
N ASN A 489 -9.90 73.99 32.39
CA ASN A 489 -9.89 74.74 33.66
C ASN A 489 -10.31 76.22 33.57
N CYS A 490 -10.81 76.66 32.41
CA CYS A 490 -11.07 78.08 32.19
C CYS A 490 -12.41 78.60 32.76
N VAL A 491 -12.35 79.41 33.81
CA VAL A 491 -13.40 80.41 34.10
C VAL A 491 -13.09 81.67 33.29
N ARG A 492 -13.82 81.89 32.18
CA ARG A 492 -13.52 82.92 31.16
C ARG A 492 -13.66 84.37 31.67
N SER A 493 -12.60 84.93 32.26
CA SER A 493 -12.43 86.39 32.34
C SER A 493 -10.94 86.78 32.25
N THR A 494 -10.66 87.88 31.55
CA THR A 494 -9.33 88.37 31.11
C THR A 494 -8.66 87.54 30.00
N GLN A 495 -8.37 88.22 28.90
CA GLN A 495 -7.84 87.66 27.65
C GLN A 495 -6.58 88.47 27.31
N SER A 496 -5.47 87.81 26.98
CA SER A 496 -4.21 88.45 26.60
C SER A 496 -3.49 87.57 25.59
N CYS A 497 -2.99 88.16 24.50
CA CYS A 497 -2.40 87.42 23.38
C CYS A 497 -0.89 87.65 23.32
N THR A 498 -0.13 86.59 23.06
CA THR A 498 1.28 86.66 22.63
C THR A 498 1.52 85.50 21.66
N ALA A 499 2.44 85.67 20.71
CA ALA A 499 2.59 84.72 19.59
C ALA A 499 3.06 83.32 20.06
N GLY A 500 2.28 82.29 19.73
CA GLY A 500 2.72 80.88 19.74
C GLY A 500 2.06 79.95 20.76
N ASN A 501 0.75 79.64 20.62
CA ASN A 501 0.22 78.25 20.65
C ASN A 501 -1.31 78.14 20.49
N PHE A 502 -1.71 77.13 19.69
CA PHE A 502 -2.94 76.30 19.69
C PHE A 502 -4.38 76.84 19.82
N LEU A 503 -5.30 76.03 19.26
CA LEU A 503 -6.77 76.12 19.23
C LEU A 503 -7.44 76.26 20.62
N GLN A 504 -8.54 77.03 20.71
CA GLN A 504 -9.81 76.53 21.29
C GLN A 504 -11.05 77.43 21.06
N CYS A 505 -12.15 76.76 20.68
CA CYS A 505 -13.60 77.02 20.82
C CYS A 505 -14.19 78.46 20.97
N ASP A 506 -15.12 78.77 20.06
CA ASP A 506 -16.09 79.86 20.20
C ASP A 506 -17.19 79.58 21.27
N ALA A 507 -18.29 80.34 21.25
CA ALA A 507 -19.38 80.25 22.22
C ALA A 507 -20.68 79.63 21.68
N THR A 508 -20.65 78.99 20.51
CA THR A 508 -21.85 78.44 19.84
C THR A 508 -21.73 77.00 19.38
N GLY A 509 -20.52 76.46 19.27
CA GLY A 509 -20.29 75.03 19.08
C GLY A 509 -20.55 74.56 17.65
N ASP A 510 -19.67 74.94 16.74
CA ASP A 510 -19.49 74.27 15.44
C ASP A 510 -18.01 74.28 15.01
N PHE A 511 -17.59 73.35 14.15
CA PHE A 511 -16.18 73.14 13.77
C PHE A 511 -15.78 73.91 12.49
N VAL A 512 -14.67 74.66 12.50
CA VAL A 512 -13.87 74.96 11.28
C VAL A 512 -12.35 75.00 11.60
N SER A 513 -11.54 74.72 10.58
CA SER A 513 -10.10 74.42 10.52
C SER A 513 -9.09 75.34 11.26
N HIS A 514 -7.95 74.72 11.57
CA HIS A 514 -6.71 75.34 12.04
C HIS A 514 -5.94 75.93 10.84
N VAL A 515 -5.53 77.20 10.91
CA VAL A 515 -4.51 77.79 10.03
C VAL A 515 -3.48 78.48 10.93
N VAL A 516 -2.19 78.12 10.77
CA VAL A 516 -1.08 78.77 11.48
C VAL A 516 -0.27 79.60 10.47
N PRO A 517 0.12 80.85 10.77
CA PRO A 517 0.79 81.70 9.79
C PRO A 517 2.17 81.18 9.37
N ASN A 518 2.43 81.18 8.06
CA ASN A 518 3.77 80.96 7.53
C ASN A 518 4.71 82.13 7.90
N GLY A 519 5.98 81.83 8.18
CA GLY A 519 6.92 82.78 8.78
C GLY A 519 7.38 83.88 7.81
N GLY A 520 6.90 85.11 8.02
CA GLY A 520 7.41 86.31 7.34
C GLY A 520 8.04 87.30 8.31
N THR A 521 9.37 87.44 8.31
CA THR A 521 10.05 88.51 9.06
C THR A 521 10.03 89.82 8.28
N GLY A 522 9.25 90.80 8.75
CA GLY A 522 9.27 92.18 8.24
C GLY A 522 7.90 92.72 7.86
N GLY A 523 7.11 93.15 8.86
CA GLY A 523 5.87 93.89 8.66
C GLY A 523 5.69 94.89 9.80
N THR A 524 5.58 96.18 9.46
CA THR A 524 5.42 97.27 10.45
C THR A 524 4.06 97.15 11.14
N SER A 525 4.01 97.36 12.46
CA SER A 525 2.75 97.33 13.21
C SER A 525 1.78 98.43 12.76
N THR A 526 0.69 98.04 12.12
CA THR A 526 -0.44 98.92 11.79
C THR A 526 -1.68 98.53 12.59
N THR A 527 -2.15 99.46 13.41
CA THR A 527 -3.44 99.35 14.12
C THR A 527 -4.58 99.45 13.11
N ILE A 528 -5.39 98.39 13.00
CA ILE A 528 -6.66 98.41 12.26
C ILE A 528 -7.79 98.51 13.29
N THR A 529 -8.51 99.63 13.25
CA THR A 529 -9.77 99.79 13.98
C THR A 529 -10.89 99.17 13.14
N TYR A 530 -11.67 98.25 13.72
CA TYR A 530 -12.75 97.56 13.00
C TYR A 530 -14.10 98.19 13.35
N ASP A 531 -14.69 98.98 12.44
CA ASP A 531 -16.11 99.35 12.49
C ASP A 531 -16.93 98.25 11.79
N GLY A 532 -17.44 97.32 12.60
CA GLY A 532 -17.89 96.02 12.09
C GLY A 532 -19.06 96.07 11.09
N THR A 533 -18.76 95.94 9.80
CA THR A 533 -19.64 95.35 8.76
C THR A 533 -18.81 94.97 7.53
N TYR A 534 -18.55 93.68 7.27
CA TYR A 534 -18.72 92.98 5.97
C TYR A 534 -18.26 91.51 6.01
N ILE A 535 -18.62 90.77 4.95
CA ILE A 535 -18.53 89.30 4.78
C ILE A 535 -17.65 88.93 3.56
N CYS A 536 -17.06 87.73 3.61
CA CYS A 536 -16.46 86.88 2.54
C CYS A 536 -14.91 86.89 2.30
N PRO A 537 -14.30 85.71 1.97
CA PRO A 537 -12.84 85.51 1.83
C PRO A 537 -12.34 85.23 0.38
N LEU A 538 -10.99 85.19 0.19
CA LEU A 538 -10.15 84.29 -0.67
C LEU A 538 -8.89 85.01 -1.26
N GLY A 539 -7.71 84.33 -1.33
CA GLY A 539 -6.60 84.74 -2.25
C GLY A 539 -5.10 84.42 -1.94
N CYS A 540 -4.60 83.27 -2.44
CA CYS A 540 -3.33 83.03 -3.20
C CYS A 540 -1.86 83.16 -2.64
N HIS A 541 -1.14 82.01 -2.68
CA HIS A 541 0.22 81.66 -3.21
C HIS A 541 1.57 82.36 -2.86
N GLY A 542 2.64 81.53 -2.66
CA GLY A 542 3.95 81.76 -3.32
C GLY A 542 5.29 81.26 -2.69
N THR A 543 5.87 80.17 -3.24
CA THR A 543 7.33 79.78 -3.35
C THR A 543 8.14 79.21 -2.14
N GLU A 544 8.83 78.07 -2.36
CA GLU A 544 9.69 77.32 -1.39
C GLU A 544 11.23 77.59 -1.53
N PRO A 545 12.10 77.12 -0.59
CA PRO A 545 12.64 75.74 -0.64
C PRO A 545 12.90 74.99 0.71
N ARG A 546 12.17 73.88 0.91
CA ARG A 546 12.47 72.57 1.56
C ARG A 546 13.46 72.35 2.73
N CYS A 547 12.95 71.65 3.76
CA CYS A 547 13.40 70.38 4.39
C CYS A 547 12.14 69.77 5.06
N GLY A 548 11.67 68.53 4.90
CA GLY A 548 12.27 67.23 4.54
C GLY A 548 12.59 66.42 5.81
N ASP A 549 12.00 65.26 6.14
CA ASP A 549 10.94 64.42 5.53
C ASP A 549 10.19 63.67 6.67
N VAL A 550 8.91 63.33 6.50
CA VAL A 550 8.23 62.01 6.77
C VAL A 550 6.72 62.20 6.54
N GLU A 551 6.25 61.88 5.33
CA GLU A 551 4.89 61.40 5.06
C GLU A 551 4.98 60.41 3.89
N ALA A 552 4.14 59.37 3.89
CA ALA A 552 4.31 58.22 3.00
C ALA A 552 3.63 58.44 1.64
N SER A 553 4.17 59.34 0.81
CA SER A 553 3.68 59.48 -0.58
C SER A 553 4.00 58.22 -1.40
N ASN A 554 3.04 57.80 -2.20
CA ASN A 554 3.07 56.59 -3.03
C ASN A 554 3.93 56.74 -4.30
N GLY A 555 4.91 57.64 -4.31
CA GLY A 555 5.79 57.87 -5.44
C GLY A 555 5.10 58.54 -6.61
N LEU A 556 4.34 59.61 -6.35
CA LEU A 556 3.74 60.48 -7.36
C LEU A 556 4.36 61.89 -7.32
N ASN A 557 4.24 62.61 -8.43
CA ASN A 557 4.76 63.96 -8.61
C ASN A 557 4.05 64.95 -7.65
N GLU A 558 4.77 65.88 -7.02
CA GLU A 558 4.18 66.96 -6.20
C GLU A 558 3.09 67.75 -6.94
N ALA A 559 3.21 67.93 -8.26
CA ALA A 559 2.15 68.56 -9.07
C ALA A 559 0.88 67.71 -9.30
N LEU A 560 0.86 66.46 -8.80
CA LEU A 560 -0.32 65.58 -8.68
C LEU A 560 -0.84 65.46 -7.24
N ASP A 561 -0.07 65.96 -6.27
CA ASP A 561 -0.24 65.72 -4.83
C ASP A 561 -0.53 67.04 -4.11
N ASP A 562 -1.32 67.91 -4.76
CA ASP A 562 -1.81 69.17 -4.19
C ASP A 562 -3.07 68.88 -3.36
N ASP A 563 -3.03 69.22 -2.07
CA ASP A 563 -4.00 68.72 -1.07
C ASP A 563 -5.27 69.59 -0.96
N ASP A 564 -5.46 70.58 -1.85
CA ASP A 564 -6.36 71.72 -1.63
C ASP A 564 -7.20 72.18 -2.85
N THR A 565 -7.66 71.26 -3.73
CA THR A 565 -8.73 71.58 -4.74
C THR A 565 -9.76 70.47 -5.03
N SER A 566 -10.78 70.29 -4.17
CA SER A 566 -12.18 70.05 -4.64
C SER A 566 -13.21 70.14 -3.50
N PRO A 567 -14.18 71.09 -3.53
CA PRO A 567 -15.28 71.14 -2.55
C PRO A 567 -16.28 69.98 -2.69
N ASP A 568 -16.53 69.55 -3.93
CA ASP A 568 -17.50 68.51 -4.28
C ASP A 568 -16.76 67.25 -4.78
N GLY A 569 -16.35 66.41 -3.84
CA GLY A 569 -15.93 65.04 -4.17
C GLY A 569 -17.09 64.26 -4.78
N ILE A 570 -16.83 63.44 -5.81
CA ILE A 570 -17.90 62.77 -6.57
C ILE A 570 -18.34 61.46 -5.89
N ASP A 571 -18.98 61.63 -4.74
CA ASP A 571 -20.37 61.22 -4.62
C ASP A 571 -21.23 62.46 -4.92
N ILE A 572 -22.06 62.43 -5.97
CA ILE A 572 -22.82 63.63 -6.38
C ILE A 572 -23.66 64.14 -5.19
N PRO A 573 -23.49 65.42 -4.75
CA PRO A 573 -24.13 65.94 -3.54
C PRO A 573 -25.64 65.69 -3.50
N GLN A 574 -26.15 65.29 -2.34
CA GLN A 574 -27.51 64.73 -2.21
C GLN A 574 -28.66 65.70 -2.50
N ASP A 575 -28.39 67.00 -2.65
CA ASP A 575 -29.39 68.04 -2.94
C ASP A 575 -30.13 67.87 -4.28
N PHE A 576 -29.66 66.96 -5.15
CA PHE A 576 -30.33 66.61 -6.41
C PHE A 576 -30.84 65.16 -6.51
N GLY A 577 -30.76 64.40 -5.41
CA GLY A 577 -30.96 62.95 -5.38
C GLY A 577 -29.75 62.17 -5.93
N PRO A 578 -29.72 60.82 -5.82
CA PRO A 578 -28.59 60.01 -6.27
C PRO A 578 -28.49 60.04 -7.80
N ARG A 579 -27.67 60.95 -8.32
CA ARG A 579 -27.33 61.05 -9.75
C ARG A 579 -26.00 60.38 -10.02
N THR A 580 -25.78 60.08 -11.29
CA THR A 580 -24.58 59.44 -11.80
C THR A 580 -24.03 60.20 -12.99
N ILE A 581 -22.70 60.19 -13.15
CA ILE A 581 -22.06 60.66 -14.38
C ILE A 581 -22.48 59.73 -15.53
N LYS A 582 -22.77 60.32 -16.68
CA LYS A 582 -23.13 59.63 -17.92
C LYS A 582 -22.00 59.68 -18.94
N SER A 583 -21.32 60.82 -19.06
CA SER A 583 -20.17 60.96 -19.96
C SER A 583 -19.19 62.03 -19.53
N ILE A 584 -17.92 61.76 -19.84
CA ILE A 584 -16.76 62.63 -19.64
C ILE A 584 -16.20 63.00 -21.03
N ASN A 585 -15.78 64.23 -21.25
CA ASN A 585 -15.13 64.67 -22.49
C ASN A 585 -13.76 65.27 -22.17
N THR A 586 -12.69 64.51 -22.37
CA THR A 586 -11.34 64.89 -21.97
C THR A 586 -10.77 66.08 -22.76
N SER A 587 -11.44 66.50 -23.85
CA SER A 587 -11.06 67.69 -24.62
C SER A 587 -11.72 68.99 -24.12
N ASN A 588 -12.66 68.97 -23.18
CA ASN A 588 -13.45 70.15 -22.81
C ASN A 588 -12.95 70.91 -21.56
N PHE A 589 -11.69 70.71 -21.19
CA PHE A 589 -11.05 71.41 -20.07
C PHE A 589 -11.00 72.93 -20.31
N ASP A 590 -11.42 73.69 -19.31
CA ASP A 590 -11.31 75.14 -19.25
C ASP A 590 -10.05 75.53 -18.47
N GLU A 591 -8.99 75.82 -19.21
CA GLU A 591 -7.68 76.24 -18.68
C GLU A 591 -7.75 77.52 -17.83
N ALA A 592 -8.75 78.38 -18.04
CA ALA A 592 -8.88 79.63 -17.29
C ALA A 592 -9.45 79.44 -15.88
N ASN A 593 -10.19 78.35 -15.65
CA ASN A 593 -10.89 78.07 -14.39
C ASN A 593 -10.45 76.78 -13.68
N GLY A 594 -9.64 75.92 -14.32
CA GLY A 594 -9.23 74.64 -13.73
C GLY A 594 -10.37 73.62 -13.66
N LEU A 595 -11.31 73.66 -14.61
CA LEU A 595 -12.53 72.85 -14.59
C LEU A 595 -12.73 72.04 -15.87
N THR A 596 -13.28 70.83 -15.74
CA THR A 596 -13.85 70.04 -16.85
C THR A 596 -15.36 69.88 -16.64
N VAL A 597 -16.13 69.87 -17.72
CA VAL A 597 -17.60 69.73 -17.64
C VAL A 597 -18.00 68.30 -17.98
N VAL A 598 -18.51 67.56 -17.01
CA VAL A 598 -19.11 66.24 -17.24
C VAL A 598 -20.61 66.35 -17.49
N THR A 599 -21.19 65.32 -18.09
CA THR A 599 -22.64 65.22 -18.31
C THR A 599 -23.22 64.18 -17.36
N LEU A 600 -24.28 64.55 -16.63
CA LEU A 600 -25.00 63.65 -15.72
C LEU A 600 -26.06 62.82 -16.46
N ASP A 601 -26.62 61.81 -15.79
CA ASP A 601 -27.66 60.90 -16.31
C ASP A 601 -28.85 61.59 -17.03
N ASN A 602 -29.33 62.69 -16.46
CA ASN A 602 -30.38 63.58 -16.96
C ASN A 602 -29.96 64.51 -18.13
N ASN A 603 -28.71 64.42 -18.62
CA ASN A 603 -28.05 65.30 -19.57
C ASN A 603 -27.74 66.74 -19.09
N THR A 604 -27.75 67.03 -17.79
CA THR A 604 -27.27 68.35 -17.30
C THR A 604 -25.73 68.38 -17.22
N PRO A 605 -25.09 69.49 -17.61
CA PRO A 605 -23.67 69.70 -17.38
C PRO A 605 -23.37 69.91 -15.89
N TYR A 606 -22.23 69.42 -15.43
CA TYR A 606 -21.71 69.63 -14.07
C TYR A 606 -20.19 69.82 -14.14
N SER A 607 -19.67 70.83 -13.46
CA SER A 607 -18.24 71.20 -13.52
C SER A 607 -17.45 70.54 -12.39
N LEU A 608 -16.29 69.99 -12.72
CA LEU A 608 -15.38 69.30 -11.80
C LEU A 608 -13.99 69.93 -11.82
N PRO A 609 -13.31 70.03 -10.66
CA PRO A 609 -11.87 70.32 -10.61
C PRO A 609 -11.06 69.33 -11.44
N ALA A 610 -10.19 69.87 -12.26
CA ALA A 610 -9.29 69.10 -13.09
C ALA A 610 -8.04 69.91 -13.44
N ARG A 611 -7.00 69.22 -13.90
CA ARG A 611 -5.86 69.83 -14.57
C ARG A 611 -5.45 69.03 -15.79
N VAL A 612 -4.78 69.69 -16.72
CA VAL A 612 -4.14 69.02 -17.84
C VAL A 612 -2.65 68.91 -17.57
N VAL A 613 -2.13 67.68 -17.56
CA VAL A 613 -0.69 67.41 -17.44
C VAL A 613 -0.12 67.17 -18.84
N PRO A 614 0.80 68.02 -19.33
CA PRO A 614 1.45 67.80 -20.61
C PRO A 614 2.41 66.61 -20.52
N GLN A 615 2.48 65.81 -21.58
CA GLN A 615 3.42 64.69 -21.70
C GLN A 615 4.35 64.88 -22.91
N THR A 616 5.56 64.35 -22.82
CA THR A 616 6.50 64.31 -23.96
C THR A 616 6.22 63.06 -24.79
N ASP A 617 6.04 63.21 -26.10
CA ASP A 617 5.75 62.14 -27.07
C ASP A 617 4.49 61.26 -26.79
N ALA A 618 3.58 61.76 -25.96
CA ALA A 618 2.31 61.12 -25.59
C ALA A 618 1.16 62.17 -25.55
N PRO A 619 -0.12 61.76 -25.49
CA PRO A 619 -1.22 62.71 -25.32
C PRO A 619 -1.13 63.40 -23.95
N GLU A 620 -1.62 64.64 -23.86
CA GLU A 620 -1.84 65.25 -22.55
C GLU A 620 -2.84 64.43 -21.74
N ILE A 621 -2.66 64.38 -20.42
CA ILE A 621 -3.59 63.72 -19.50
C ILE A 621 -4.53 64.78 -18.93
N LEU A 622 -5.84 64.60 -19.08
CA LEU A 622 -6.80 65.28 -18.22
C LEU A 622 -6.89 64.51 -16.90
N VAL A 623 -6.44 65.13 -15.82
CA VAL A 623 -6.56 64.61 -14.46
C VAL A 623 -7.80 65.20 -13.83
N ILE A 624 -8.78 64.38 -13.47
CA ILE A 624 -9.93 64.77 -12.64
C ILE A 624 -9.54 64.55 -11.18
N GLU A 625 -9.73 65.57 -10.36
CA GLU A 625 -9.47 65.54 -8.92
C GLU A 625 -10.78 65.33 -8.16
N ALA A 626 -10.81 64.34 -7.27
CA ALA A 626 -12.00 64.01 -6.52
C ALA A 626 -11.67 63.56 -5.09
N ARG A 627 -12.65 63.67 -4.19
CA ARG A 627 -12.55 63.04 -2.86
C ARG A 627 -12.65 61.52 -2.97
N SER A 628 -13.64 61.03 -3.71
CA SER A 628 -13.91 59.63 -4.05
C SER A 628 -14.46 59.56 -5.48
N PHE A 629 -14.47 58.38 -6.11
CA PHE A 629 -15.07 58.20 -7.43
C PHE A 629 -15.82 56.88 -7.54
N THR A 630 -17.14 56.96 -7.72
CA THR A 630 -18.02 55.78 -7.77
C THR A 630 -18.68 55.61 -9.15
N VAL A 631 -18.57 54.42 -9.74
CA VAL A 631 -19.34 53.99 -10.93
C VAL A 631 -20.30 52.88 -10.50
N PRO A 632 -21.59 53.18 -10.21
CA PRO A 632 -22.51 52.18 -9.68
C PRO A 632 -22.79 51.02 -10.65
N ALA A 633 -23.07 49.84 -10.11
CA ALA A 633 -23.41 48.66 -10.91
C ALA A 633 -24.60 48.91 -11.84
N GLY A 634 -24.48 48.47 -13.10
CA GLY A 634 -25.49 48.70 -14.15
C GLY A 634 -25.42 50.07 -14.83
N THR A 635 -24.54 50.99 -14.42
CA THR A 635 -24.29 52.26 -15.13
C THR A 635 -23.19 52.11 -16.19
N THR A 636 -23.11 53.06 -17.11
CA THR A 636 -22.01 53.17 -18.08
C THR A 636 -21.60 54.63 -18.24
N ILE A 637 -20.35 54.94 -17.87
CA ILE A 637 -19.73 56.24 -18.12
C ILE A 637 -19.00 56.15 -19.46
N THR A 638 -19.45 56.91 -20.46
CA THR A 638 -18.73 57.01 -21.75
C THR A 638 -17.71 58.14 -21.69
N VAL A 639 -16.44 57.81 -21.89
CA VAL A 639 -15.34 58.78 -21.99
C VAL A 639 -15.07 59.08 -23.46
N THR A 640 -15.03 60.35 -23.79
CA THR A 640 -14.79 60.90 -25.14
C THR A 640 -13.71 61.97 -25.07
N GLY A 641 -13.26 62.48 -26.22
CA GLY A 641 -12.19 63.49 -26.30
C GLY A 641 -10.85 62.89 -26.72
N THR A 642 -9.80 63.71 -26.69
CA THR A 642 -8.47 63.42 -27.26
C THR A 642 -7.39 63.20 -26.20
N ARG A 643 -7.54 63.79 -25.01
CA ARG A 643 -6.61 63.64 -23.89
C ARG A 643 -6.82 62.28 -23.21
N ALA A 644 -5.76 61.69 -22.66
CA ALA A 644 -5.90 60.52 -21.78
C ALA A 644 -6.62 60.94 -20.48
N LEU A 645 -7.22 59.99 -19.76
CA LEU A 645 -7.93 60.28 -18.51
C LEU A 645 -7.13 59.77 -17.31
N ALA A 646 -6.90 60.61 -16.31
CA ALA A 646 -6.56 60.17 -14.97
C ALA A 646 -7.66 60.57 -13.99
N ILE A 647 -7.95 59.71 -13.03
CA ILE A 647 -8.83 59.99 -11.89
C ILE A 647 -7.98 59.84 -10.64
N VAL A 648 -7.77 60.94 -9.93
CA VAL A 648 -7.01 60.98 -8.68
C VAL A 648 -7.99 61.23 -7.53
N ALA A 649 -8.02 60.31 -6.57
CA ALA A 649 -8.92 60.33 -5.44
C ALA A 649 -8.16 60.30 -4.09
N HIS A 650 -8.55 61.15 -3.15
CA HIS A 650 -8.02 61.10 -1.78
C HIS A 650 -8.54 59.90 -0.97
N PHE A 651 -9.70 59.36 -1.35
CA PHE A 651 -10.33 58.17 -0.78
C PHE A 651 -10.69 57.17 -1.91
N ASP A 652 -11.66 56.29 -1.67
CA ASP A 652 -11.87 55.10 -2.48
C ASP A 652 -12.34 55.41 -3.92
N ILE A 653 -11.86 54.59 -4.87
CA ILE A 653 -12.41 54.50 -6.23
C ILE A 653 -13.16 53.17 -6.33
N TYR A 654 -14.49 53.22 -6.47
CA TYR A 654 -15.33 52.02 -6.64
C TYR A 654 -15.89 51.95 -8.06
N ILE A 655 -15.43 50.99 -8.86
CA ILE A 655 -16.00 50.66 -10.15
C ILE A 655 -16.85 49.40 -10.00
N GLY A 656 -18.18 49.52 -10.06
CA GLY A 656 -19.12 48.39 -10.15
C GLY A 656 -19.87 48.31 -11.50
N GLY A 657 -19.95 49.42 -12.22
CA GLY A 657 -20.51 49.53 -13.57
C GLY A 657 -19.45 49.48 -14.67
N THR A 658 -19.74 50.11 -15.81
CA THR A 658 -18.82 50.19 -16.95
C THR A 658 -18.19 51.59 -17.06
N LEU A 659 -16.87 51.66 -17.21
CA LEU A 659 -16.13 52.85 -17.64
C LEU A 659 -15.61 52.59 -19.05
N ASP A 660 -16.17 53.27 -20.05
CA ASP A 660 -15.96 52.98 -21.47
C ASP A 660 -15.17 54.08 -22.18
N LEU A 661 -13.93 53.78 -22.57
CA LEU A 661 -13.01 54.64 -23.32
C LEU A 661 -12.82 54.16 -24.77
N SER A 662 -13.63 53.21 -25.27
CA SER A 662 -13.49 52.60 -26.60
C SER A 662 -13.76 53.50 -27.81
N GLY A 663 -14.16 54.76 -27.55
CA GLY A 663 -14.58 55.73 -28.55
C GLY A 663 -15.92 55.39 -29.23
N PRO A 664 -16.61 56.39 -29.83
CA PRO A 664 -17.88 56.14 -30.50
C PRO A 664 -17.69 55.24 -31.73
N ALA A 665 -18.32 54.07 -31.71
CA ALA A 665 -18.29 53.09 -32.79
C ALA A 665 -18.91 53.67 -34.09
N GLY A 666 -18.05 54.15 -34.99
CA GLY A 666 -18.44 54.66 -36.31
C GLY A 666 -17.67 55.89 -36.80
N SER A 667 -16.91 56.59 -35.95
CA SER A 667 -16.09 57.73 -36.39
C SER A 667 -14.73 57.27 -36.93
N MET A 668 -14.47 57.48 -38.22
CA MET A 668 -13.13 57.30 -38.80
C MET A 668 -12.18 58.50 -38.57
N LEU A 669 -12.65 59.56 -37.91
CA LEU A 669 -11.95 60.86 -37.82
C LEU A 669 -11.78 61.41 -36.39
N GLY A 670 -12.35 60.74 -35.38
CA GLY A 670 -12.15 61.08 -33.97
C GLY A 670 -11.54 59.89 -33.22
N GLY A 671 -10.35 60.08 -32.66
CA GLY A 671 -9.74 59.08 -31.78
C GLY A 671 -10.49 58.97 -30.44
N GLY A 672 -10.27 57.87 -29.73
CA GLY A 672 -10.67 57.75 -28.32
C GLY A 672 -9.79 58.58 -27.37
N PRO A 673 -10.16 58.69 -26.09
CA PRO A 673 -9.39 59.45 -25.08
C PRO A 673 -7.95 58.93 -24.98
N GLY A 674 -6.96 59.76 -25.33
CA GLY A 674 -5.54 59.38 -25.31
C GLY A 674 -5.02 58.74 -26.60
N HIS A 675 -5.77 58.77 -27.71
CA HIS A 675 -5.30 58.24 -28.99
C HIS A 675 -4.20 59.12 -29.65
N VAL A 676 -3.06 58.52 -30.02
CA VAL A 676 -1.96 59.19 -30.73
C VAL A 676 -2.07 59.03 -32.25
N THR A 677 -2.22 60.15 -32.98
CA THR A 677 -2.39 60.16 -34.45
C THR A 677 -1.09 60.16 -35.25
N THR A 678 0.04 60.50 -34.62
CA THR A 678 1.35 60.72 -35.25
C THR A 678 2.26 59.49 -35.16
N ALA A 679 3.18 59.35 -36.12
CA ALA A 679 3.95 58.12 -36.38
C ALA A 679 5.08 57.82 -35.37
N GLY A 680 4.94 58.26 -34.11
CA GLY A 680 5.95 58.19 -33.05
C GLY A 680 6.01 56.87 -32.27
N CYS A 681 5.26 55.83 -32.63
CA CYS A 681 5.25 54.54 -31.93
C CYS A 681 6.53 53.69 -32.19
N VAL A 682 7.72 54.28 -32.03
CA VAL A 682 9.04 53.61 -32.05
C VAL A 682 9.97 54.27 -31.02
N GLY A 683 9.65 54.10 -29.72
CA GLY A 683 10.51 54.49 -28.61
C GLY A 683 11.52 53.39 -28.24
N SER A 684 12.76 53.77 -27.91
CA SER A 684 13.96 52.94 -27.84
C SER A 684 14.05 51.88 -26.73
N TYR A 685 13.07 50.98 -26.60
CA TYR A 685 13.23 49.72 -25.88
C TYR A 685 12.70 48.56 -26.73
N ALA A 686 13.62 47.85 -27.40
CA ALA A 686 13.29 46.59 -28.07
C ALA A 686 12.89 45.53 -27.01
N SER A 687 11.99 44.57 -27.28
CA SER A 687 11.73 43.96 -28.58
C SER A 687 10.38 43.25 -28.69
N LEU A 688 9.93 43.07 -29.95
CA LEU A 688 8.99 42.06 -30.46
C LEU A 688 7.51 42.16 -30.07
N ALA A 689 6.68 42.37 -31.10
CA ALA A 689 5.23 42.35 -31.02
C ALA A 689 4.68 40.91 -30.99
N SER A 690 3.84 40.60 -30.00
CA SER A 690 2.57 39.86 -30.18
C SER A 690 1.85 39.65 -28.84
N GLY A 691 0.60 40.13 -28.73
CA GLY A 691 -0.39 39.60 -27.78
C GLY A 691 -0.10 39.72 -26.28
N GLY A 692 -0.39 40.89 -25.69
CA GLY A 692 -0.45 41.04 -24.24
C GLY A 692 -0.73 42.47 -23.82
N GLY A 693 -1.97 42.75 -23.36
CA GLY A 693 -2.23 43.97 -22.58
C GLY A 693 -1.70 43.75 -21.17
N GLY A 694 -0.51 44.28 -20.89
CA GLY A 694 0.16 44.08 -19.61
C GLY A 694 -0.38 45.02 -18.53
N PHE A 695 -0.73 44.46 -17.37
CA PHE A 695 -0.80 45.24 -16.14
C PHE A 695 0.60 45.63 -15.70
N TYR A 696 0.83 46.91 -15.47
CA TYR A 696 2.06 47.41 -14.86
C TYR A 696 1.79 47.71 -13.38
N ALA A 697 2.22 46.83 -12.49
CA ALA A 697 2.20 47.05 -11.05
C ALA A 697 3.64 47.28 -10.58
N ILE A 698 3.96 48.51 -10.16
CA ILE A 698 5.31 48.87 -9.73
C ILE A 698 5.45 48.60 -8.23
N GLY A 699 5.99 47.43 -7.88
CA GLY A 699 6.37 47.11 -6.51
C GLY A 699 7.67 47.80 -6.10
N GLY A 700 7.64 48.59 -5.02
CA GLY A 700 8.81 49.24 -4.44
C GLY A 700 9.91 48.26 -4.00
N ALA A 701 11.16 48.72 -4.02
CA ALA A 701 12.34 47.89 -3.87
C ALA A 701 12.42 47.14 -2.52
N SER A 702 12.82 45.86 -2.57
CA SER A 702 13.37 45.13 -1.42
C SER A 702 14.85 44.81 -1.66
N SER A 703 15.68 45.00 -0.64
CA SER A 703 17.12 45.14 -0.79
C SER A 703 17.92 43.87 -0.42
N THR A 704 18.48 43.19 -1.42
CA THR A 704 19.65 42.31 -1.22
C THR A 704 20.61 42.35 -2.43
N GLY A 705 21.92 42.51 -2.17
CA GLY A 705 22.96 41.82 -2.97
C GLY A 705 23.58 42.46 -4.23
N ALA A 706 24.11 43.68 -4.14
CA ALA A 706 25.32 44.20 -4.83
C ALA A 706 25.73 43.73 -6.26
N ALA A 707 25.86 44.70 -7.17
CA ALA A 707 26.98 44.79 -8.13
C ALA A 707 27.37 46.27 -8.34
N GLY A 708 28.66 46.60 -8.31
CA GLY A 708 29.14 47.98 -8.36
C GLY A 708 29.26 48.55 -9.79
N GLY A 709 28.82 49.80 -9.96
CA GLY A 709 28.93 50.56 -11.21
C GLY A 709 28.97 52.06 -10.93
N SER A 710 30.05 52.71 -11.38
CA SER A 710 30.41 54.12 -11.21
C SER A 710 29.29 55.18 -11.31
N ASN A 711 29.39 56.19 -10.43
CA ASN A 711 28.67 57.47 -10.45
C ASN A 711 28.28 57.99 -11.84
N ALA A 712 26.98 57.99 -12.13
CA ALA A 712 26.35 58.94 -13.02
C ALA A 712 25.09 59.46 -12.33
N SER A 713 25.16 60.66 -11.75
CA SER A 713 24.03 61.34 -11.13
C SER A 713 23.08 61.85 -12.22
N ILE A 714 22.11 61.02 -12.59
CA ILE A 714 20.97 61.40 -13.42
C ILE A 714 19.87 61.91 -12.48
N PRO A 715 19.32 63.13 -12.67
CA PRO A 715 18.24 63.62 -11.82
C PRO A 715 17.00 62.76 -12.02
N MET A 716 16.55 62.11 -10.95
CA MET A 716 15.38 61.23 -10.98
C MET A 716 14.10 62.07 -10.84
N SER A 717 13.80 62.88 -11.86
CA SER A 717 12.46 63.45 -12.02
C SER A 717 11.48 62.30 -12.24
N LEU A 718 10.51 62.13 -11.34
CA LEU A 718 9.46 61.13 -11.49
C LEU A 718 8.68 61.41 -12.78
N PHE A 719 8.86 60.54 -13.77
CA PHE A 719 7.97 60.50 -14.91
C PHE A 719 6.67 59.81 -14.49
N LEU A 720 5.57 60.56 -14.53
CA LEU A 720 4.26 59.99 -14.83
C LEU A 720 4.43 59.00 -15.98
N THR A 721 3.89 57.80 -15.87
CA THR A 721 3.93 56.85 -16.98
C THR A 721 3.19 57.48 -18.18
N PRO A 722 3.78 57.48 -19.39
CA PRO A 722 3.11 58.03 -20.56
C PRO A 722 1.86 57.20 -20.88
N LEU A 723 0.67 57.80 -20.78
CA LEU A 723 -0.60 57.12 -20.99
C LEU A 723 -0.93 57.08 -22.49
N VAL A 724 -0.33 56.12 -23.18
CA VAL A 724 -0.48 55.97 -24.62
C VAL A 724 -1.73 55.13 -24.95
N GLY A 725 -2.72 55.76 -25.58
CA GLY A 725 -3.82 55.06 -26.25
C GLY A 725 -3.36 54.39 -27.54
N GLY A 726 -4.12 53.42 -28.04
CA GLY A 726 -3.68 52.47 -29.07
C GLY A 726 -3.13 53.12 -30.35
N CYS A 727 -1.93 52.72 -30.76
CA CYS A 727 -1.29 53.19 -31.99
C CYS A 727 -2.07 52.81 -33.26
N ARG A 728 -2.05 53.67 -34.27
CA ARG A 728 -2.54 53.34 -35.62
C ARG A 728 -1.69 52.21 -36.22
N GLY A 729 -2.34 51.09 -36.58
CA GLY A 729 -1.68 49.93 -37.16
C GLY A 729 -0.89 50.27 -38.43
N GLY A 730 0.30 49.66 -38.58
CA GLY A 730 1.26 50.00 -39.64
C GLY A 730 0.73 49.84 -41.06
N SER A 731 1.30 50.62 -41.99
CA SER A 731 0.90 50.79 -43.39
C SER A 731 1.16 49.54 -44.26
N GLY A 732 0.46 48.43 -44.00
CA GLY A 732 0.78 47.11 -44.56
C GLY A 732 -0.42 46.25 -44.93
N GLY A 733 -1.46 46.81 -45.57
CA GLY A 733 -2.60 46.06 -46.09
C GLY A 733 -3.91 46.85 -46.07
N LEU A 734 -4.80 46.59 -47.03
CA LEU A 734 -6.10 47.26 -47.17
C LEU A 734 -7.13 46.73 -46.16
N VAL A 735 -6.89 46.97 -44.87
CA VAL A 735 -7.85 46.70 -43.79
C VAL A 735 -7.91 47.89 -42.84
N SER A 736 -9.10 48.49 -42.71
CA SER A 736 -9.33 49.69 -41.91
C SER A 736 -9.34 49.38 -40.41
N GLY A 737 -8.16 49.32 -39.80
CA GLY A 737 -8.01 49.33 -38.34
C GLY A 737 -8.42 50.68 -37.75
N GLY A 738 -9.39 50.68 -36.84
CA GLY A 738 -9.93 51.89 -36.20
C GLY A 738 -8.97 52.53 -35.18
N PRO A 739 -8.84 53.87 -35.14
CA PRO A 739 -7.91 54.59 -34.25
C PRO A 739 -8.50 54.85 -32.84
N SER A 740 -8.92 53.81 -32.10
CA SER A 740 -9.86 54.01 -30.97
C SER A 740 -9.57 53.26 -29.65
N GLY A 741 -8.33 52.86 -29.37
CA GLY A 741 -7.96 52.41 -28.01
C GLY A 741 -7.69 53.59 -27.08
N GLY A 742 -8.46 53.75 -25.99
CA GLY A 742 -8.29 54.84 -25.02
C GLY A 742 -7.42 54.47 -23.81
N ALA A 743 -6.80 55.45 -23.14
CA ALA A 743 -5.94 55.22 -21.97
C ALA A 743 -6.51 55.83 -20.69
N VAL A 744 -6.40 55.10 -19.56
CA VAL A 744 -6.87 55.55 -18.24
C VAL A 744 -5.89 55.20 -17.11
N GLN A 745 -5.75 56.11 -16.13
CA GLN A 745 -5.06 55.88 -14.86
C GLN A 745 -6.03 56.13 -13.70
N LEU A 746 -6.07 55.20 -12.74
CA LEU A 746 -6.86 55.32 -11.51
C LEU A 746 -5.91 55.39 -10.32
N VAL A 747 -5.94 56.48 -9.58
CA VAL A 747 -5.08 56.72 -8.42
C VAL A 747 -5.94 56.94 -7.18
N SER A 748 -5.72 56.17 -6.11
CA SER A 748 -6.38 56.39 -4.82
C SER A 748 -5.39 56.30 -3.67
N ARG A 749 -5.44 57.24 -2.72
CA ARG A 749 -4.66 57.15 -1.48
C ARG A 749 -5.15 56.06 -0.49
N THR A 750 -6.31 55.42 -0.74
CA THR A 750 -6.87 54.37 0.15
C THR A 750 -7.06 53.03 -0.55
N GLU A 751 -8.08 52.90 -1.40
CA GLU A 751 -8.44 51.65 -2.07
C GLU A 751 -9.03 51.89 -3.48
N VAL A 752 -8.66 51.04 -4.44
CA VAL A 752 -9.38 50.88 -5.71
C VAL A 752 -10.11 49.53 -5.70
N VAL A 753 -11.44 49.59 -5.76
CA VAL A 753 -12.32 48.41 -5.79
C VAL A 753 -12.96 48.24 -7.17
N LEU A 754 -12.76 47.08 -7.79
CA LEU A 754 -13.45 46.66 -9.01
C LEU A 754 -14.45 45.57 -8.64
N GLY A 755 -15.71 45.95 -8.41
CA GLY A 755 -16.73 45.11 -7.79
C GLY A 755 -17.73 44.48 -8.78
N GLY A 756 -18.24 43.30 -8.44
CA GLY A 756 -19.36 42.67 -9.16
C GLY A 756 -19.11 42.40 -10.64
N THR A 757 -19.72 43.20 -11.53
CA THR A 757 -19.64 43.10 -13.00
C THR A 757 -18.86 44.26 -13.61
N ALA A 758 -17.91 44.84 -12.87
CA ALA A 758 -17.13 46.00 -13.31
C ALA A 758 -16.48 45.77 -14.68
N LEU A 759 -16.56 46.75 -15.57
CA LEU A 759 -15.91 46.72 -16.88
C LEU A 759 -15.16 48.02 -17.15
N ILE A 760 -13.83 47.96 -17.20
CA ILE A 760 -13.02 49.04 -17.79
C ILE A 760 -12.74 48.66 -19.24
N ASN A 761 -13.34 49.37 -20.19
CA ASN A 761 -13.21 49.10 -21.62
C ASN A 761 -12.30 50.13 -22.29
N VAL A 762 -11.07 49.72 -22.61
CA VAL A 762 -10.05 50.50 -23.33
C VAL A 762 -9.83 50.02 -24.76
N SER A 763 -10.72 49.15 -25.26
CA SER A 763 -10.52 48.46 -26.54
C SER A 763 -10.96 49.30 -27.75
N GLY A 764 -10.19 49.25 -28.85
CA GLY A 764 -10.59 49.90 -30.10
C GLY A 764 -11.84 49.25 -30.72
N ALA A 765 -12.74 50.07 -31.27
CA ALA A 765 -14.03 49.66 -31.81
C ALA A 765 -13.94 48.67 -32.99
N GLY A 766 -13.87 47.37 -32.67
CA GLY A 766 -14.00 46.26 -33.62
C GLY A 766 -15.43 45.77 -33.78
N GLY A 767 -16.24 46.50 -34.57
CA GLY A 767 -17.49 46.02 -35.18
C GLY A 767 -18.63 45.55 -34.26
N LEU A 768 -19.62 46.42 -34.02
CA LEU A 768 -20.92 46.01 -33.48
C LEU A 768 -21.73 45.27 -34.57
N ALA A 769 -22.08 44.00 -34.32
CA ALA A 769 -22.94 43.22 -35.21
C ALA A 769 -24.25 42.82 -34.49
N THR A 770 -25.31 43.58 -34.73
CA THR A 770 -26.67 43.22 -34.30
C THR A 770 -27.23 42.12 -35.20
N CYS A 771 -27.64 41.00 -34.62
CA CYS A 771 -28.42 39.98 -35.32
C CYS A 771 -29.75 39.79 -34.57
N ASN A 772 -30.86 40.24 -35.16
CA ASN A 772 -32.18 39.86 -34.66
C ASN A 772 -32.58 38.50 -35.26
N THR A 773 -33.34 37.71 -34.48
CA THR A 773 -34.10 36.52 -34.90
C THR A 773 -33.39 35.40 -35.68
N ALA A 774 -33.37 34.21 -35.05
CA ALA A 774 -33.46 32.88 -35.65
C ALA A 774 -32.50 32.49 -36.82
N GLY A 775 -31.36 31.91 -36.43
CA GLY A 775 -30.78 30.76 -37.15
C GLY A 775 -29.90 31.03 -38.37
N CYS A 776 -28.59 31.19 -38.14
CA CYS A 776 -27.55 30.80 -39.10
C CYS A 776 -26.25 30.41 -38.41
N THR A 777 -25.52 29.47 -39.01
CA THR A 777 -24.27 28.90 -38.49
C THR A 777 -23.05 29.58 -39.11
N SER A 778 -22.18 30.12 -38.24
CA SER A 778 -20.92 30.83 -38.52
C SER A 778 -21.03 32.24 -39.13
N PHE A 779 -20.36 33.20 -38.47
CA PHE A 779 -20.08 34.54 -38.98
C PHE A 779 -18.69 34.95 -38.48
N ARG A 780 -17.83 35.48 -39.34
CA ARG A 780 -16.47 35.96 -38.98
C ARG A 780 -16.42 37.48 -39.12
N ALA A 781 -16.09 38.16 -38.02
CA ALA A 781 -15.59 39.53 -38.05
C ALA A 781 -14.17 39.52 -37.47
N THR A 782 -13.17 39.74 -38.33
CA THR A 782 -11.75 39.88 -37.94
C THR A 782 -11.35 41.34 -38.05
N GLY A 783 -11.26 42.03 -36.91
CA GLY A 783 -10.73 43.37 -36.80
C GLY A 783 -9.96 43.51 -35.49
N GLY A 784 -8.63 43.60 -35.57
CA GLY A 784 -7.77 43.86 -34.42
C GLY A 784 -7.38 45.33 -34.37
N GLY A 785 -7.82 46.04 -33.34
CA GLY A 785 -7.23 47.32 -32.94
C GLY A 785 -6.22 47.10 -31.80
N ALA A 786 -5.27 48.01 -31.64
CA ALA A 786 -4.50 48.09 -30.40
C ALA A 786 -5.43 48.58 -29.28
N GLY A 787 -5.57 47.81 -28.20
CA GLY A 787 -6.19 48.31 -26.96
C GLY A 787 -5.30 49.36 -26.31
N GLY A 788 -5.88 50.31 -25.60
CA GLY A 788 -5.11 51.27 -24.80
C GLY A 788 -4.73 50.74 -23.41
N GLY A 789 -3.96 51.54 -22.67
CA GLY A 789 -3.44 51.18 -21.35
C GLY A 789 -4.40 51.47 -20.18
N VAL A 790 -4.30 50.66 -19.12
CA VAL A 790 -4.91 50.91 -17.81
C VAL A 790 -3.79 50.88 -16.76
N SER A 791 -3.60 51.97 -16.03
CA SER A 791 -2.77 52.00 -14.80
C SER A 791 -3.67 52.11 -13.57
N ILE A 792 -3.31 51.43 -12.48
CA ILE A 792 -4.02 51.49 -11.19
C ILE A 792 -2.99 51.57 -10.08
N GLU A 793 -3.06 52.64 -9.28
CA GLU A 793 -2.09 52.99 -8.24
C GLU A 793 -2.83 53.28 -6.93
N SER A 794 -2.74 52.36 -5.97
CA SER A 794 -3.36 52.54 -4.65
C SER A 794 -2.73 51.61 -3.60
N PRO A 795 -2.71 52.00 -2.30
CA PRO A 795 -2.25 51.12 -1.21
C PRO A 795 -3.02 49.80 -1.09
N LEU A 796 -4.28 49.77 -1.53
CA LEU A 796 -5.09 48.55 -1.62
C LEU A 796 -5.81 48.47 -2.98
N ILE A 797 -5.77 47.31 -3.61
CA ILE A 797 -6.49 47.04 -4.86
C ILE A 797 -7.29 45.75 -4.69
N THR A 798 -8.62 45.87 -4.72
CA THR A 798 -9.57 44.76 -4.58
C THR A 798 -10.27 44.53 -5.91
N ILE A 799 -10.25 43.28 -6.41
CA ILE A 799 -10.87 42.90 -7.68
C ILE A 799 -11.76 41.69 -7.43
N ASP A 800 -13.08 41.86 -7.58
CA ASP A 800 -14.04 40.77 -7.50
C ASP A 800 -13.86 39.81 -8.71
N PRO A 801 -14.07 38.48 -8.56
CA PRO A 801 -13.87 37.52 -9.65
C PRO A 801 -14.73 37.70 -10.91
N GLY A 802 -15.72 38.58 -10.89
CA GLY A 802 -16.57 38.94 -12.03
C GLY A 802 -16.17 40.24 -12.76
N ALA A 803 -15.18 40.99 -12.23
CA ALA A 803 -14.67 42.20 -12.86
C ALA A 803 -13.81 41.86 -14.09
N VAL A 804 -13.98 42.64 -15.17
CA VAL A 804 -13.27 42.47 -16.44
C VAL A 804 -12.58 43.77 -16.81
N ILE A 805 -11.27 43.72 -17.03
CA ILE A 805 -10.51 44.84 -17.60
C ILE A 805 -10.23 44.48 -19.05
N GLY A 806 -11.01 45.06 -19.95
CA GLY A 806 -11.25 44.54 -21.29
C GLY A 806 -10.43 45.20 -22.38
N GLY A 807 -9.29 44.61 -22.72
CA GLY A 807 -8.59 44.84 -23.99
C GLY A 807 -8.96 43.79 -25.03
N ARG A 808 -9.82 44.11 -26.01
CA ARG A 808 -10.14 43.19 -27.13
C ARG A 808 -8.97 43.09 -28.12
N GLY A 809 -8.00 42.23 -27.82
CA GLY A 809 -7.02 41.76 -28.79
C GLY A 809 -7.70 40.92 -29.88
N GLY A 810 -7.53 41.30 -31.15
CA GLY A 810 -8.08 40.56 -32.29
C GLY A 810 -7.29 39.27 -32.58
N ASN A 811 -7.97 38.15 -32.77
CA ASN A 811 -7.34 36.88 -33.16
C ASN A 811 -6.81 36.92 -34.61
N GLY A 812 -5.51 36.71 -34.78
CA GLY A 812 -4.81 36.65 -36.08
C GLY A 812 -4.14 35.28 -36.34
N ALA A 813 -4.77 34.48 -37.19
CA ALA A 813 -4.29 33.29 -37.92
C ALA A 813 -3.10 32.44 -37.38
N ALA A 814 -3.39 31.18 -37.04
CA ALA A 814 -2.40 30.13 -36.81
C ALA A 814 -1.79 29.56 -38.12
N SER A 815 -0.56 29.03 -38.02
CA SER A 815 0.00 28.04 -38.96
C SER A 815 0.07 26.67 -38.27
N ASN A 816 -0.11 25.59 -39.04
CA ASN A 816 -0.67 24.33 -38.54
C ASN A 816 0.23 23.11 -38.85
N SER A 817 0.47 22.22 -37.87
CA SER A 817 1.03 20.88 -38.13
C SER A 817 0.81 19.86 -36.99
N GLY A 818 -0.30 19.09 -37.06
CA GLY A 818 -0.51 17.73 -36.51
C GLY A 818 -0.34 17.47 -34.98
N THR A 819 -1.18 16.67 -34.29
CA THR A 819 -2.39 15.93 -34.69
C THR A 819 -3.28 15.70 -33.45
N VAL A 820 -4.55 15.32 -33.63
CA VAL A 820 -5.64 15.44 -32.65
C VAL A 820 -5.67 14.36 -31.56
N GLY A 821 -6.08 14.76 -30.34
CA GLY A 821 -6.67 13.88 -29.33
C GLY A 821 -7.67 14.60 -28.42
N GLN A 822 -8.98 14.49 -28.70
CA GLN A 822 -10.03 14.66 -27.68
C GLN A 822 -10.21 13.32 -26.94
N PRO A 823 -10.44 13.32 -25.61
CA PRO A 823 -11.80 13.45 -25.05
C PRO A 823 -11.82 14.29 -23.74
N GLY A 824 -12.95 14.60 -23.10
CA GLY A 824 -14.37 14.36 -23.42
C GLY A 824 -15.22 14.82 -22.22
N ALA A 825 -16.42 15.35 -22.47
CA ALA A 825 -17.29 15.85 -21.39
C ALA A 825 -18.22 14.76 -20.83
N ALA A 826 -18.13 14.51 -19.53
CA ALA A 826 -19.15 13.85 -18.71
C ALA A 826 -18.93 14.29 -17.24
N GLY A 827 -19.95 14.62 -16.44
CA GLY A 827 -21.38 14.35 -16.61
C GLY A 827 -21.75 13.00 -15.97
N THR A 828 -21.72 12.93 -14.65
CA THR A 828 -22.05 11.73 -13.89
C THR A 828 -23.53 11.66 -13.54
N THR A 829 -24.28 10.79 -14.23
CA THR A 829 -25.54 10.23 -13.73
C THR A 829 -25.45 8.70 -13.64
N THR A 830 -26.22 8.13 -12.72
CA THR A 830 -26.12 6.74 -12.24
C THR A 830 -26.87 5.73 -13.12
N GLY A 831 -26.44 4.46 -13.11
CA GLY A 831 -27.28 3.32 -13.53
C GLY A 831 -28.55 3.18 -12.67
N SER A 832 -29.58 2.41 -13.04
CA SER A 832 -29.60 1.16 -13.82
C SER A 832 -30.78 1.14 -14.85
N SER A 833 -30.85 0.26 -15.86
CA SER A 833 -31.10 -1.19 -15.71
C SER A 833 -31.07 -1.97 -17.05
N ASN A 834 -30.80 -3.29 -16.95
CA ASN A 834 -31.15 -4.41 -17.85
C ASN A 834 -31.04 -4.32 -19.40
N ALA A 835 -30.00 -4.99 -19.95
CA ALA A 835 -30.04 -6.13 -20.92
C ALA A 835 -30.82 -6.06 -22.27
N PRO A 836 -30.48 -6.87 -23.31
CA PRO A 836 -29.18 -7.50 -23.66
C PRO A 836 -28.79 -7.42 -25.18
N ALA A 837 -27.61 -7.98 -25.51
CA ALA A 837 -27.23 -8.64 -26.78
C ALA A 837 -27.06 -7.84 -28.09
N SER A 838 -25.79 -7.74 -28.56
CA SER A 838 -25.27 -8.24 -29.87
C SER A 838 -23.88 -7.63 -30.13
N THR A 839 -22.77 -8.37 -30.02
CA THR A 839 -22.14 -9.19 -31.08
C THR A 839 -21.92 -8.48 -32.43
N CYS A 840 -20.74 -7.90 -32.62
CA CYS A 840 -19.81 -8.10 -33.75
C CYS A 840 -18.71 -7.02 -33.69
N SER A 841 -17.47 -7.16 -34.18
CA SER A 841 -16.60 -8.26 -34.62
C SER A 841 -15.48 -7.59 -35.43
N GLY A 842 -14.23 -7.97 -35.22
CA GLY A 842 -13.28 -8.08 -36.34
C GLY A 842 -12.15 -7.04 -36.50
N CYS A 843 -10.93 -7.52 -36.26
CA CYS A 843 -9.68 -7.24 -37.01
C CYS A 843 -9.06 -5.82 -36.95
N GLY A 844 -7.73 -5.64 -36.89
CA GLY A 844 -6.59 -6.59 -36.78
C GLY A 844 -5.28 -5.79 -36.56
N THR A 845 -4.36 -6.24 -35.70
CA THR A 845 -3.16 -7.10 -35.98
C THR A 845 -1.88 -6.36 -36.43
N GLY A 846 -0.76 -6.67 -35.73
CA GLY A 846 0.64 -6.23 -36.01
C GLY A 846 1.11 -5.13 -35.03
N GLY A 847 2.11 -5.28 -34.15
CA GLY A 847 3.36 -6.07 -34.18
C GLY A 847 4.50 -5.20 -34.75
N VAL A 848 5.75 -5.11 -34.26
CA VAL A 848 6.58 -5.68 -33.17
C VAL A 848 7.77 -4.70 -32.93
N GLY A 849 8.62 -4.76 -31.88
CA GLY A 849 8.72 -5.61 -30.69
C GLY A 849 10.20 -5.81 -30.23
N GLY A 850 10.51 -5.52 -28.95
CA GLY A 850 11.85 -5.65 -28.31
C GLY A 850 11.84 -4.90 -26.96
N THR A 851 11.89 -5.52 -25.77
CA THR A 851 12.92 -6.36 -25.09
C THR A 851 14.17 -5.61 -24.62
N GLU A 852 14.21 -5.22 -23.34
CA GLU A 852 15.17 -5.73 -22.33
C GLU A 852 14.77 -5.30 -20.90
N SER A 853 15.49 -5.76 -19.86
CA SER A 853 15.00 -5.93 -18.47
C SER A 853 15.91 -5.23 -17.40
N PRO A 854 15.55 -5.24 -16.08
CA PRO A 854 15.87 -4.18 -15.07
C PRO A 854 17.20 -4.44 -14.28
N PRO A 855 17.59 -3.77 -13.14
CA PRO A 855 16.81 -2.87 -12.24
C PRO A 855 17.51 -1.68 -11.51
N ASN A 856 16.67 -0.89 -10.80
CA ASN A 856 16.84 -0.23 -9.46
C ASN A 856 16.56 1.31 -9.41
N GLY A 857 15.86 1.76 -8.35
CA GLY A 857 15.93 3.17 -7.87
C GLY A 857 14.63 3.95 -7.67
N SER A 858 13.88 3.63 -6.61
CA SER A 858 12.95 4.47 -5.80
C SER A 858 12.61 5.95 -6.13
N ALA A 859 11.35 6.30 -5.83
CA ALA A 859 10.71 7.63 -5.67
C ALA A 859 10.36 8.44 -6.95
N GLY A 860 9.25 9.19 -7.03
CA GLY A 860 8.11 9.29 -6.11
C GLY A 860 7.51 10.70 -5.96
N SER A 861 6.68 11.16 -6.91
CA SER A 861 5.69 12.25 -6.73
C SER A 861 4.72 12.34 -7.91
N GLY A 862 3.49 12.81 -7.67
CA GLY A 862 2.40 12.82 -8.66
C GLY A 862 2.32 14.09 -9.52
N THR A 863 1.60 13.99 -10.65
CA THR A 863 1.37 15.09 -11.59
C THR A 863 0.02 15.78 -11.39
N ALA A 864 0.04 17.05 -11.02
CA ALA A 864 -1.05 18.00 -11.26
C ALA A 864 -0.80 18.74 -12.59
N PRO A 865 -1.83 19.30 -13.27
CA PRO A 865 -1.63 20.15 -14.45
C PRO A 865 -0.98 21.49 -14.08
N ALA A 866 -0.15 22.01 -14.98
CA ALA A 866 0.84 23.03 -14.66
C ALA A 866 0.34 24.49 -14.82
N ILE A 867 0.80 25.35 -13.93
CA ILE A 867 1.07 26.78 -14.17
C ILE A 867 2.59 26.95 -14.02
N ALA A 868 3.25 27.62 -14.97
CA ALA A 868 4.71 27.68 -15.05
C ALA A 868 5.26 29.08 -14.71
N GLY A 869 6.19 29.14 -13.74
CA GLY A 869 6.90 30.35 -13.30
C GLY A 869 6.06 31.25 -12.38
N GLY A 870 6.61 31.92 -11.38
CA GLY A 870 7.97 31.94 -10.80
C GLY A 870 7.93 32.85 -9.55
N GLY A 871 8.60 32.48 -8.45
CA GLY A 871 8.30 33.06 -7.12
C GLY A 871 8.89 34.45 -6.84
N GLY A 872 8.14 35.26 -6.08
CA GLY A 872 8.58 36.52 -5.46
C GLY A 872 7.39 37.36 -4.95
N GLY A 873 7.29 37.62 -3.65
CA GLY A 873 6.30 38.55 -3.07
C GLY A 873 6.78 40.01 -3.17
N VAL A 874 5.99 41.04 -2.80
CA VAL A 874 4.73 41.06 -2.03
C VAL A 874 3.79 42.15 -2.57
N GLY A 875 2.51 41.84 -2.69
CA GLY A 875 1.40 42.78 -2.90
C GLY A 875 0.07 42.05 -2.70
N ARG A 876 -0.84 42.58 -1.86
CA ARG A 876 -2.10 41.90 -1.52
C ARG A 876 -3.15 42.11 -2.61
N CYS A 877 -3.22 41.19 -3.58
CA CYS A 877 -4.45 40.99 -4.36
C CYS A 877 -5.39 40.07 -3.57
N VAL A 878 -6.58 40.55 -3.19
CA VAL A 878 -7.59 39.75 -2.49
C VAL A 878 -8.69 39.35 -3.46
N THR A 879 -8.67 38.10 -3.93
CA THR A 879 -9.74 37.52 -4.76
C THR A 879 -10.84 36.92 -3.87
N ARG A 880 -12.09 37.37 -4.06
CA ARG A 880 -13.21 37.03 -3.19
C ARG A 880 -14.01 35.82 -3.67
N ASP A 881 -13.48 34.61 -3.48
CA ASP A 881 -14.20 33.39 -3.85
C ASP A 881 -15.37 33.07 -2.90
N ARG A 882 -16.58 33.03 -3.48
CA ARG A 882 -17.77 32.42 -2.87
C ARG A 882 -17.93 31.00 -3.43
N PHE A 883 -17.91 29.99 -2.57
CA PHE A 883 -18.60 28.73 -2.86
C PHE A 883 -19.84 28.59 -1.97
N GLY A 884 -20.99 28.77 -2.62
CA GLY A 884 -22.30 28.54 -2.02
C GLY A 884 -22.58 27.05 -1.84
N SER A 885 -23.33 26.74 -0.79
CA SER A 885 -23.87 25.42 -0.50
C SER A 885 -24.65 24.80 -1.66
N TYR A 886 -24.45 23.50 -1.92
CA TYR A 886 -25.43 22.68 -2.63
C TYR A 886 -25.75 21.41 -1.82
N VAL A 887 -27.04 21.25 -1.48
CA VAL A 887 -27.57 20.19 -0.62
C VAL A 887 -28.29 19.14 -1.47
N PRO A 888 -27.99 17.84 -1.33
CA PRO A 888 -28.88 16.78 -1.83
C PRO A 888 -29.96 16.41 -0.79
N PRO A 889 -31.24 16.20 -1.17
CA PRO A 889 -32.33 15.89 -0.23
C PRO A 889 -32.32 14.44 0.31
N PRO A 890 -33.15 14.12 1.34
CA PRO A 890 -33.01 12.89 2.12
C PRO A 890 -33.63 11.66 1.45
N GLY A 891 -32.86 10.56 1.40
CA GLY A 891 -33.31 9.23 1.00
C GLY A 891 -33.39 8.24 2.17
N THR A 892 -34.45 8.30 2.99
CA THR A 892 -34.70 7.28 4.03
C THR A 892 -35.39 6.05 3.44
N MET A 893 -34.62 4.99 3.21
CA MET A 893 -35.17 3.67 2.92
C MET A 893 -35.67 3.03 4.24
N LYS A 894 -36.96 2.68 4.32
CA LYS A 894 -37.50 1.89 5.45
C LYS A 894 -37.03 0.44 5.33
N ILE A 895 -36.34 -0.07 6.34
CA ILE A 895 -36.23 -1.51 6.60
C ILE A 895 -36.75 -1.79 8.02
N ALA A 896 -37.52 -2.85 8.15
CA ALA A 896 -38.28 -3.18 9.35
C ALA A 896 -37.40 -3.86 10.43
N PHE A 897 -37.68 -3.56 11.69
CA PHE A 897 -37.21 -4.38 12.81
C PHE A 897 -38.08 -5.63 12.94
N GLN A 898 -37.48 -6.81 12.85
CA GLN A 898 -38.02 -8.02 13.48
C GLN A 898 -37.07 -8.50 14.58
N GLY A 899 -37.53 -8.36 15.82
CA GLY A 899 -37.64 -9.49 16.74
C GLY A 899 -36.39 -9.97 17.50
N TYR A 900 -36.51 -9.87 18.83
CA TYR A 900 -35.86 -10.72 19.86
C TYR A 900 -34.35 -10.56 20.10
N GLN A 901 -33.84 -10.67 21.33
CA GLN A 901 -34.38 -10.49 22.70
C GLN A 901 -33.14 -10.36 23.61
N LEU A 902 -33.14 -9.48 24.60
CA LEU A 902 -32.10 -9.45 25.65
C LEU A 902 -32.48 -10.41 26.80
N PRO A 903 -31.55 -11.21 27.32
CA PRO A 903 -31.53 -11.60 28.73
C PRO A 903 -30.44 -10.84 29.50
N ALA A 904 -30.63 -10.71 30.82
CA ALA A 904 -29.96 -9.70 31.64
C ALA A 904 -28.76 -10.22 32.46
N ALA A 905 -27.94 -9.25 32.88
CA ALA A 905 -27.13 -9.20 34.11
C ALA A 905 -26.11 -10.32 34.40
N ARG A 906 -24.82 -9.95 34.31
CA ARG A 906 -24.01 -9.70 35.51
C ARG A 906 -22.89 -8.70 35.23
#